data_AF-A0AAN7RQ47-F1
#
_entry.id   AF-A0AAN7RQ47-F1
#
_cell.length_a   1.000
_cell.length_b   1.000
_cell.length_c   1.000
_cell.angle_alpha   90.00
_cell.angle_beta   90.00
_cell.angle_gamma   90.00
#
_symmetry.space_group_name_H-M   'P 1'
#
loop_
_entity.id
_entity.type
_entity.pdbx_description
1 polymer ?
#
loop_
_entity_poly.entity_id
_entity_poly.type
_entity_poly.pdbx_seq_one_letter_code
_entity_poly.pdbx_strand_id
1 'polypeptide(L)'
;MEVTEARPTIPLQWLTNEPVWVDQWPLTNEKIRALNDLVQEQLQQGHIVPTTSPWNTPVFVIKKKSGKWRLLHDLRQINAVIESTGALQPGLPSPTMIPANWPIIVMDLKDCFFTIPLAAQDCPRFAFSVPSINNSEPMQRYHWTVLPQGMKNSPTICQVYVARALSGVRKQYPQILIYHYMDDILIAGASVDNLQLVVKDTAQALQKFGLKVAPEKVQKELPWRYSGWKIMEHAVEPQRVALKWEVSTLNDVQRILGAINWVRPLLGITNDTLQPLFDLLRGDSALDSKRILTPEAKEVLAHIKQAIQSRQAHRMHDGYGLQLYIINAITQPLALLGQWVATNNDPLLLIEWVFLPYQPVKTITTRVEMFAMLIREEVHTIYIPLTKEHLDWSLANSIPLRTALLSYAGTLSIHMPAHKLFMALKDIEIVAPPRCSPVPVSGITVFTDGSGKMGRAVIVWKEEEHWKEEIHVVQGTPQIVELVAVIKAFQKWSEPLNIVTDSQYVCGVVQRLEKAWLKHVNNEQLFSLFKQLWYELNRRQNDFYVLHTRSHTNLPGFIAEGNRRADRLTATVWATPVPQTIKQAQLSHEFFHQSAKALRKQFGLSWDTARAIVRACPDCQPFAAIHQTGVNLQGLYALQLWQTDVTHIAEFGRQKWVHISIDTYSGTLWATAESGEKAKDVIRHWTAAFAALGVPSTIKTDNGPGYISQKTQRFLQLWGVVHVTGIPHSPQGWAIVERSHQTLKHMLEKQKGGMVGESPQVRIDVSSKDVKVWVRSLQSGQWEGPYTLITWGRGYACVSTEQGPRWIPARCVRPALEKANQKDTDKPALANDMGTADADDHNSSEPHVNDSLE
;
A
#
# COMPACT_ATOMS: atom_id res chain seq x y z
N MET A 1 51.89 -17.48 26.99
CA MET A 1 51.15 -17.26 25.73
C MET A 1 49.73 -16.92 26.12
N GLU A 2 49.35 -15.65 26.15
CA GLU A 2 47.94 -15.28 26.24
C GLU A 2 47.25 -15.79 24.97
N VAL A 3 46.28 -16.68 25.13
CA VAL A 3 45.40 -17.10 24.05
C VAL A 3 44.56 -15.87 23.70
N THR A 4 44.97 -15.12 22.67
CA THR A 4 44.14 -14.07 22.10
C THR A 4 42.90 -14.73 21.51
N GLU A 5 41.78 -14.67 22.23
CA GLU A 5 40.48 -15.08 21.69
C GLU A 5 40.26 -14.41 20.33
N ALA A 6 39.95 -15.20 19.32
CA ALA A 6 39.72 -14.70 17.97
C ALA A 6 38.57 -13.69 17.99
N ARG A 7 38.83 -12.46 17.52
CA ARG A 7 37.80 -11.41 17.47
C ARG A 7 36.64 -11.85 16.57
N PRO A 8 35.39 -11.60 16.97
CA PRO A 8 34.25 -12.05 16.20
C PRO A 8 34.17 -11.33 14.85
N THR A 9 33.90 -12.07 13.78
CA THR A 9 33.63 -11.51 12.45
C THR A 9 32.19 -11.81 12.05
N ILE A 10 31.61 -10.97 11.18
CA ILE A 10 30.27 -11.19 10.63
C ILE A 10 30.45 -11.48 9.13
N PRO A 11 30.13 -12.70 8.67
CA PRO A 11 30.24 -13.05 7.26
C PRO A 11 29.19 -12.32 6.43
N LEU A 12 29.56 -11.96 5.20
CA LEU A 12 28.66 -11.33 4.24
C LEU A 12 27.86 -12.38 3.47
N GLN A 13 26.62 -12.02 3.13
CA GLN A 13 25.82 -12.75 2.16
C GLN A 13 26.00 -12.12 0.77
N TRP A 14 26.35 -12.95 -0.20
CA TRP A 14 26.61 -12.53 -1.58
C TRP A 14 25.50 -13.03 -2.49
N LEU A 15 25.04 -12.16 -3.39
CA LEU A 15 24.02 -12.47 -4.40
C LEU A 15 24.60 -13.25 -5.58
N THR A 16 25.93 -13.28 -5.71
CA THR A 16 26.63 -14.03 -6.74
C THR A 16 27.99 -14.52 -6.26
N ASN A 17 28.45 -15.62 -6.85
CA ASN A 17 29.81 -16.13 -6.71
C ASN A 17 30.73 -15.71 -7.87
N GLU A 18 30.17 -15.10 -8.93
CA GLU A 18 30.92 -14.58 -10.06
C GLU A 18 31.77 -13.36 -9.64
N PRO A 19 33.05 -13.31 -10.02
CA PRO A 19 33.91 -12.17 -9.73
C PRO A 19 33.43 -10.87 -10.36
N VAL A 20 33.40 -9.80 -9.55
CA VAL A 20 33.24 -8.44 -10.05
C VAL A 20 34.61 -7.88 -10.41
N TRP A 21 34.77 -7.50 -11.67
CA TRP A 21 35.97 -6.85 -12.18
C TRP A 21 35.63 -5.50 -12.80
N VAL A 22 36.21 -4.45 -12.23
CA VAL A 22 36.19 -3.09 -12.76
C VAL A 22 37.63 -2.61 -12.85
N ASP A 23 38.03 -2.13 -14.02
CA ASP A 23 39.40 -1.67 -14.23
C ASP A 23 39.73 -0.43 -13.38
N GLN A 24 40.99 -0.38 -12.95
CA GLN A 24 41.53 0.77 -12.26
C GLN A 24 41.57 1.99 -13.20
N TRP A 25 41.00 3.12 -12.76
CA TRP A 25 41.01 4.33 -13.57
C TRP A 25 42.40 4.96 -13.66
N PRO A 26 42.71 5.67 -14.77
CA PRO A 26 43.91 6.48 -14.88
C PRO A 26 43.97 7.54 -13.76
N LEU A 27 45.13 7.68 -13.14
CA LEU A 27 45.41 8.68 -12.11
C LEU A 27 46.58 9.57 -12.55
N THR A 28 46.56 10.84 -12.15
CA THR A 28 47.71 11.72 -12.38
C THR A 28 48.91 11.27 -11.56
N ASN A 29 50.14 11.60 -12.01
CA ASN A 29 51.37 11.24 -11.30
C ASN A 29 51.37 11.66 -9.82
N GLU A 30 50.82 12.84 -9.51
CA GLU A 30 50.67 13.31 -8.14
C GLU A 30 49.76 12.39 -7.30
N LYS A 31 48.62 11.98 -7.87
CA LYS A 31 47.67 11.06 -7.22
C LYS A 31 48.23 9.65 -7.07
N ILE A 32 49.02 9.18 -8.03
CA ILE A 32 49.69 7.87 -7.95
C ILE A 32 50.68 7.84 -6.79
N ARG A 33 51.51 8.88 -6.62
CA ARG A 33 52.45 8.96 -5.49
C ARG A 33 51.71 8.96 -4.15
N ALA A 34 50.70 9.83 -4.01
CA ALA A 34 49.90 9.89 -2.80
C ALA A 34 49.14 8.58 -2.50
N LEU A 35 48.65 7.89 -3.54
CA LEU A 35 48.01 6.58 -3.40
C LEU A 35 49.00 5.53 -2.89
N ASN A 36 50.21 5.48 -3.46
CA ASN A 36 51.25 4.55 -3.01
C ASN A 36 51.60 4.78 -1.53
N ASP A 37 51.82 6.02 -1.11
CA ASP A 37 52.13 6.33 0.29
C ASP A 37 51.02 5.85 1.24
N LEU A 38 49.75 6.10 0.90
CA LEU A 38 48.60 5.67 1.68
C LEU A 38 48.43 4.15 1.69
N VAL A 39 48.67 3.47 0.57
CA VAL A 39 48.62 2.00 0.48
C VAL A 39 49.71 1.38 1.34
N GLN A 40 50.94 1.92 1.31
CA GLN A 40 52.01 1.45 2.18
C GLN A 40 51.68 1.66 3.66
N GLU A 41 51.06 2.78 4.03
CA GLU A 41 50.57 3.00 5.40
C GLU A 41 49.54 1.92 5.81
N GLN A 42 48.55 1.63 4.96
CA GLN A 42 47.54 0.61 5.25
C GLN A 42 48.14 -0.80 5.31
N LEU A 43 49.16 -1.09 4.49
CA LEU A 43 49.87 -2.37 4.50
C LEU A 43 50.68 -2.55 5.79
N GLN A 44 51.39 -1.51 6.24
CA GLN A 44 52.14 -1.51 7.51
C GLN A 44 51.21 -1.67 8.72
N GLN A 45 50.00 -1.11 8.64
CA GLN A 45 48.95 -1.27 9.67
C GLN A 45 48.27 -2.65 9.63
N GLY A 46 48.54 -3.48 8.61
CA GLY A 46 47.92 -4.79 8.42
C GLY A 46 46.46 -4.76 7.97
N HIS A 47 45.96 -3.60 7.53
CA HIS A 47 44.58 -3.43 7.07
C HIS A 47 44.33 -4.01 5.67
N ILE A 48 45.41 -4.15 4.89
CA ILE A 48 45.41 -4.76 3.57
C ILE A 48 46.54 -5.76 3.44
N VAL A 49 46.41 -6.71 2.53
CA VAL A 49 47.46 -7.68 2.18
C VAL A 49 47.55 -7.86 0.67
N PRO A 50 48.74 -8.23 0.13
CA PRO A 50 48.87 -8.57 -1.28
C PRO A 50 47.93 -9.70 -1.70
N THR A 51 47.41 -9.65 -2.93
CA THR A 51 46.39 -10.60 -3.39
C THR A 51 46.51 -10.95 -4.87
N THR A 52 46.11 -12.17 -5.22
CA THR A 52 45.90 -12.62 -6.60
C THR A 52 44.42 -12.83 -6.93
N SER A 53 43.51 -12.35 -6.07
CA SER A 53 42.06 -12.51 -6.19
C SER A 53 41.54 -12.24 -7.60
N PRO A 54 40.52 -12.94 -8.10
CA PRO A 54 39.90 -12.61 -9.39
C PRO A 54 38.96 -11.39 -9.33
N TRP A 55 38.83 -10.72 -8.17
CA TRP A 55 37.99 -9.53 -7.99
C TRP A 55 38.80 -8.25 -8.13
N ASN A 56 38.21 -7.18 -8.65
CA ASN A 56 38.88 -5.87 -8.67
C ASN A 56 37.87 -4.72 -8.72
N THR A 57 38.08 -3.69 -7.90
CA THR A 57 37.41 -2.39 -8.03
C THR A 57 38.38 -1.22 -7.86
N PRO A 58 38.10 -0.05 -8.46
CA PRO A 58 39.05 1.05 -8.53
C PRO A 58 39.18 1.80 -7.19
N VAL A 59 40.40 2.26 -6.92
CA VAL A 59 40.72 3.19 -5.83
C VAL A 59 41.16 4.54 -6.39
N PHE A 60 40.96 5.58 -5.59
CA PHE A 60 41.42 6.94 -5.92
C PHE A 60 41.70 7.74 -4.67
N VAL A 61 42.37 8.89 -4.83
CA VAL A 61 42.70 9.79 -3.74
C VAL A 61 42.13 11.19 -3.96
N ILE A 62 41.71 11.82 -2.86
CA ILE A 62 41.25 13.22 -2.83
C ILE A 62 42.01 14.01 -1.76
N LYS A 63 42.25 15.30 -1.99
CA LYS A 63 42.78 16.21 -0.97
C LYS A 63 41.65 16.69 -0.06
N LYS A 64 41.81 16.54 1.26
CA LYS A 64 40.96 17.20 2.25
C LYS A 64 41.21 18.71 2.24
N LYS A 65 40.29 19.50 2.81
CA LYS A 65 40.49 20.95 3.05
C LYS A 65 41.77 21.24 3.86
N SER A 66 42.19 20.29 4.69
CA SER A 66 43.44 20.35 5.47
C SER A 66 44.71 20.06 4.66
N GLY A 67 44.62 19.82 3.35
CA GLY A 67 45.74 19.46 2.48
C GLY A 67 46.13 17.98 2.48
N LYS A 68 45.76 17.21 3.52
CA LYS A 68 46.04 15.76 3.62
C LYS A 68 45.27 14.96 2.57
N TRP A 69 45.92 13.97 1.97
CA TRP A 69 45.30 13.01 1.05
C TRP A 69 44.42 12.00 1.80
N ARG A 70 43.39 11.48 1.11
CA ARG A 70 42.52 10.41 1.61
C ARG A 70 42.33 9.36 0.52
N LEU A 71 42.56 8.10 0.88
CA LEU A 71 42.25 6.92 0.07
C LEU A 71 40.73 6.68 0.07
N LEU A 72 40.17 6.45 -1.11
CA LEU A 72 38.78 6.06 -1.32
C LEU A 72 38.74 4.84 -2.25
N HIS A 73 37.91 3.86 -1.89
CA HIS A 73 37.67 2.66 -2.68
C HIS A 73 36.25 2.71 -3.23
N ASP A 74 36.10 2.68 -4.57
CA ASP A 74 34.78 2.66 -5.18
C ASP A 74 34.18 1.26 -5.15
N LEU A 75 33.35 1.04 -4.13
CA LEU A 75 32.69 -0.24 -3.89
C LEU A 75 31.28 -0.31 -4.49
N ARG A 76 30.89 0.57 -5.42
CA ARG A 76 29.51 0.57 -5.98
C ARG A 76 29.12 -0.77 -6.61
N GLN A 77 30.00 -1.35 -7.44
CA GLN A 77 29.73 -2.65 -8.08
C GLN A 77 29.75 -3.81 -7.08
N ILE A 78 30.65 -3.76 -6.08
CA ILE A 78 30.66 -4.72 -4.97
C ILE A 78 29.37 -4.63 -4.14
N ASN A 79 28.91 -3.42 -3.82
CA ASN A 79 27.68 -3.18 -3.08
C ASN A 79 26.43 -3.69 -3.81
N ALA A 80 26.45 -3.75 -5.15
CA ALA A 80 25.35 -4.30 -5.95
C ALA A 80 25.21 -5.82 -5.82
N VAL A 81 26.30 -6.53 -5.48
CA VAL A 81 26.33 -8.00 -5.38
C VAL A 81 26.38 -8.53 -3.95
N ILE A 82 26.31 -7.66 -2.95
CA ILE A 82 26.15 -8.02 -1.53
C ILE A 82 24.65 -7.99 -1.19
N GLU A 83 24.17 -8.80 -0.25
CA GLU A 83 22.81 -8.67 0.29
C GLU A 83 22.75 -7.53 1.32
N SER A 84 21.72 -6.68 1.26
CA SER A 84 21.59 -5.54 2.18
C SER A 84 21.12 -6.02 3.55
N THR A 85 21.88 -5.72 4.61
CA THR A 85 21.47 -6.04 5.99
C THR A 85 20.53 -5.00 6.60
N GLY A 86 20.30 -3.87 5.91
CA GLY A 86 19.50 -2.76 6.42
C GLY A 86 20.16 -1.98 7.55
N ALA A 87 19.58 -0.83 7.91
CA ALA A 87 20.02 -0.03 9.05
C ALA A 87 19.42 -0.57 10.35
N LEU A 88 20.25 -0.83 11.36
CA LEU A 88 19.79 -1.31 12.67
C LEU A 88 19.20 -0.20 13.55
N GLN A 89 19.65 1.04 13.35
CA GLN A 89 19.10 2.22 13.98
C GLN A 89 18.45 3.09 12.89
N PRO A 90 17.12 3.07 12.77
CA PRO A 90 16.41 3.88 11.77
C PRO A 90 16.46 5.38 12.07
N GLY A 91 16.83 5.79 13.30
CA GLY A 91 17.00 7.17 13.72
C GLY A 91 18.13 7.34 14.74
N LEU A 92 18.53 8.60 14.95
CA LEU A 92 19.55 8.97 15.93
C LEU A 92 18.96 9.10 17.34
N PRO A 93 19.69 8.73 18.40
CA PRO A 93 19.26 9.00 19.78
C PRO A 93 19.03 10.51 19.97
N SER A 94 17.86 10.89 20.48
CA SER A 94 17.56 12.30 20.73
C SER A 94 18.30 12.79 21.99
N PRO A 95 19.19 13.80 21.89
CA PRO A 95 19.88 14.34 23.04
C PRO A 95 18.95 15.11 24.01
N THR A 96 17.76 15.51 23.58
CA THR A 96 16.78 16.19 24.46
C THR A 96 16.20 15.25 25.51
N MET A 97 16.27 13.94 25.27
CA MET A 97 15.86 12.88 26.22
C MET A 97 16.94 12.54 27.27
N ILE A 98 18.06 13.24 27.29
CA ILE A 98 19.06 13.08 28.35
C ILE A 98 18.71 14.04 29.48
N PRO A 99 18.45 13.56 30.72
CA PRO A 99 18.04 14.42 31.82
C PRO A 99 18.99 15.59 32.04
N ALA A 100 18.45 16.78 32.23
CA ALA A 100 19.18 17.99 32.58
C ALA A 100 19.97 17.74 33.88
N ASN A 101 21.14 18.36 33.99
CA ASN A 101 22.09 18.19 35.10
C ASN A 101 22.83 16.86 35.16
N TRP A 102 22.49 15.86 34.33
CA TRP A 102 23.33 14.68 34.23
C TRP A 102 24.66 15.05 33.55
N PRO A 103 25.82 14.80 34.19
CA PRO A 103 27.13 14.89 33.52
C PRO A 103 27.18 13.96 32.31
N ILE A 104 27.78 14.46 31.23
CA ILE A 104 27.93 13.74 29.97
C ILE A 104 29.42 13.58 29.67
N ILE A 105 29.78 12.40 29.17
CA ILE A 105 31.08 12.14 28.56
C ILE A 105 30.84 11.60 27.15
N VAL A 106 31.47 12.24 26.16
CA VAL A 106 31.44 11.77 24.77
C VAL A 106 32.81 11.24 24.39
N MET A 107 32.85 10.06 23.80
CA MET A 107 34.04 9.37 23.32
C MET A 107 33.90 9.09 21.81
N ASP A 108 35.01 9.18 21.09
CA ASP A 108 35.10 8.90 19.65
C ASP A 108 36.07 7.73 19.45
N LEU A 109 35.64 6.75 18.65
CA LEU A 109 36.45 5.59 18.28
C LEU A 109 37.35 5.94 17.09
N LYS A 110 38.65 5.82 17.29
CA LYS A 110 39.65 6.05 16.25
C LYS A 110 39.58 4.95 15.19
N ASP A 111 39.48 5.36 13.92
CA ASP A 111 39.54 4.48 12.74
C ASP A 111 38.64 3.24 12.89
N CYS A 112 37.42 3.44 13.39
CA CYS A 112 36.54 2.37 13.88
C CYS A 112 36.36 1.23 12.86
N PHE A 113 36.09 1.54 11.59
CA PHE A 113 35.96 0.51 10.54
C PHE A 113 37.23 -0.31 10.35
N PHE A 114 38.40 0.34 10.30
CA PHE A 114 39.67 -0.36 10.09
C PHE A 114 40.13 -1.16 11.31
N THR A 115 39.47 -0.99 12.45
CA THR A 115 39.73 -1.79 13.65
C THR A 115 38.94 -3.10 13.66
N ILE A 116 37.85 -3.17 12.89
CA ILE A 116 36.94 -4.32 12.86
C ILE A 116 37.39 -5.29 11.78
N PRO A 117 37.71 -6.55 12.13
CA PRO A 117 38.14 -7.54 11.16
C PRO A 117 37.00 -7.91 10.20
N LEU A 118 37.32 -8.03 8.92
CA LEU A 118 36.43 -8.60 7.93
C LEU A 118 36.53 -10.14 7.99
N ALA A 119 35.45 -10.85 7.71
CA ALA A 119 35.46 -12.31 7.70
C ALA A 119 36.43 -12.80 6.60
N ALA A 120 37.31 -13.75 6.95
CA ALA A 120 38.45 -14.14 6.11
C ALA A 120 38.04 -14.61 4.70
N GLN A 121 36.90 -15.29 4.59
CA GLN A 121 36.35 -15.74 3.31
C GLN A 121 35.87 -14.61 2.39
N ASP A 122 35.56 -13.44 2.95
CA ASP A 122 35.05 -12.28 2.22
C ASP A 122 36.16 -11.32 1.80
N CYS A 123 37.29 -11.31 2.52
CA CYS A 123 38.43 -10.42 2.29
C CYS A 123 38.88 -10.35 0.81
N PRO A 124 39.08 -11.47 0.08
CA PRO A 124 39.55 -11.42 -1.31
C PRO A 124 38.59 -10.69 -2.27
N ARG A 125 37.30 -10.56 -1.92
CA ARG A 125 36.30 -9.91 -2.78
C ARG A 125 36.38 -8.39 -2.77
N PHE A 126 37.11 -7.80 -1.81
CA PHE A 126 37.38 -6.35 -1.73
C PHE A 126 38.77 -5.99 -2.28
N ALA A 127 39.19 -6.67 -3.33
CA ALA A 127 40.49 -6.44 -3.96
C ALA A 127 40.50 -5.18 -4.85
N PHE A 128 41.64 -4.51 -4.90
CA PHE A 128 41.90 -3.35 -5.75
C PHE A 128 43.32 -3.39 -6.32
N SER A 129 43.54 -2.62 -7.39
CA SER A 129 44.82 -2.52 -8.09
C SER A 129 45.40 -1.10 -7.97
N VAL A 130 46.72 -1.01 -7.79
CA VAL A 130 47.45 0.26 -7.71
C VAL A 130 48.19 0.47 -9.04
N PRO A 131 47.90 1.57 -9.77
CA PRO A 131 48.55 1.86 -11.04
C PRO A 131 50.00 2.35 -10.83
N SER A 132 50.89 1.99 -11.74
CA SER A 132 52.27 2.50 -11.78
C SER A 132 52.38 3.76 -12.64
N ILE A 133 53.41 4.56 -12.40
CA ILE A 133 53.67 5.75 -13.21
C ILE A 133 53.99 5.30 -14.64
N ASN A 134 53.27 5.84 -15.62
CA ASN A 134 53.44 5.50 -17.03
C ASN A 134 53.32 3.98 -17.34
N ASN A 135 52.57 3.23 -16.52
CA ASN A 135 52.44 1.78 -16.62
C ASN A 135 53.80 1.05 -16.71
N SER A 136 54.85 1.60 -16.08
CA SER A 136 56.23 1.10 -16.20
C SER A 136 56.44 -0.29 -15.59
N GLU A 137 55.51 -0.73 -14.76
CA GLU A 137 55.51 -2.03 -14.10
C GLU A 137 54.07 -2.55 -13.93
N PRO A 138 53.87 -3.87 -13.79
CA PRO A 138 52.57 -4.44 -13.52
C PRO A 138 51.91 -3.83 -12.26
N MET A 139 50.58 -3.69 -12.30
CA MET A 139 49.83 -3.18 -11.15
C MET A 139 49.96 -4.12 -9.95
N GLN A 140 50.31 -3.56 -8.80
CA GLN A 140 50.26 -4.28 -7.54
C GLN A 140 48.81 -4.37 -7.05
N ARG A 141 48.47 -5.50 -6.42
CA ARG A 141 47.09 -5.80 -6.04
C ARG A 141 47.00 -6.13 -4.56
N TYR A 142 45.98 -5.57 -3.91
CA TYR A 142 45.74 -5.72 -2.47
C TYR A 142 44.28 -6.00 -2.19
N HIS A 143 43.97 -6.65 -1.07
CA HIS A 143 42.60 -6.74 -0.55
C HIS A 143 42.53 -6.34 0.92
N TRP A 144 41.36 -5.89 1.37
CA TRP A 144 41.12 -5.50 2.76
C TRP A 144 40.94 -6.71 3.68
N THR A 145 41.57 -6.67 4.85
CA THR A 145 41.41 -7.66 5.95
C THR A 145 40.49 -7.15 7.07
N VAL A 146 40.12 -5.87 6.99
CA VAL A 146 39.27 -5.12 7.91
C VAL A 146 38.10 -4.50 7.15
N LEU A 147 37.10 -3.96 7.83
CA LEU A 147 35.95 -3.37 7.13
C LEU A 147 36.38 -2.19 6.24
N PRO A 148 36.13 -2.25 4.92
CA PRO A 148 36.47 -1.14 4.04
C PRO A 148 35.47 -0.01 4.17
N GLN A 149 35.95 1.23 4.04
CA GLN A 149 35.10 2.40 3.92
C GLN A 149 34.39 2.40 2.56
N GLY A 150 33.07 2.61 2.56
CA GLY A 150 32.25 2.62 1.34
C GLY A 150 31.48 1.32 1.07
N MET A 151 31.78 0.23 1.79
CA MET A 151 30.93 -0.97 1.74
C MET A 151 29.58 -0.68 2.42
N LYS A 152 28.49 -1.06 1.76
CA LYS A 152 27.13 -0.75 2.22
C LYS A 152 26.77 -1.34 3.58
N ASN A 153 27.33 -2.51 3.92
CA ASN A 153 27.07 -3.18 5.20
C ASN A 153 28.10 -2.82 6.28
N SER A 154 29.17 -2.07 5.97
CA SER A 154 30.17 -1.64 6.97
C SER A 154 29.53 -0.89 8.14
N PRO A 155 28.58 0.05 7.92
CA PRO A 155 27.89 0.73 9.02
C PRO A 155 27.16 -0.24 9.95
N THR A 156 26.39 -1.15 9.38
CA THR A 156 25.62 -2.14 10.14
C THR A 156 26.51 -3.05 10.96
N ILE A 157 27.58 -3.60 10.34
CA ILE A 157 28.53 -4.46 11.05
C ILE A 157 29.24 -3.69 12.17
N CYS A 158 29.65 -2.44 11.90
CA CYS A 158 30.26 -1.56 12.90
C CYS A 158 29.33 -1.36 14.11
N GLN A 159 28.07 -1.01 13.86
CA GLN A 159 27.09 -0.81 14.91
C GLN A 159 26.91 -2.08 15.77
N VAL A 160 26.79 -3.26 15.15
CA VAL A 160 26.67 -4.54 15.89
C VAL A 160 27.92 -4.82 16.72
N TYR A 161 29.09 -4.61 16.12
CA TYR A 161 30.37 -4.92 16.75
C TYR A 161 30.61 -4.05 17.98
N VAL A 162 30.39 -2.73 17.87
CA VAL A 162 30.48 -1.79 18.98
C VAL A 162 29.39 -2.08 20.02
N ALA A 163 28.16 -2.37 19.61
CA ALA A 163 27.09 -2.75 20.54
C ALA A 163 27.44 -3.99 21.37
N ARG A 164 28.08 -5.00 20.75
CA ARG A 164 28.55 -6.20 21.43
C ARG A 164 29.63 -5.89 22.44
N ALA A 165 30.60 -5.04 22.09
CA ALA A 165 31.64 -4.58 23.01
C ALA A 165 31.07 -3.85 24.24
N LEU A 166 30.03 -3.04 24.05
CA LEU A 166 29.37 -2.27 25.12
C LEU A 166 28.37 -3.10 25.95
N SER A 167 28.00 -4.30 25.50
CA SER A 167 26.88 -5.06 26.08
C SER A 167 27.09 -5.44 27.55
N GLY A 168 28.30 -5.82 27.95
CA GLY A 168 28.64 -6.14 29.34
C GLY A 168 28.53 -4.92 30.25
N VAL A 169 29.05 -3.78 29.81
CA VAL A 169 29.01 -2.52 30.55
C VAL A 169 27.56 -2.05 30.74
N ARG A 170 26.72 -2.13 29.70
CA ARG A 170 25.29 -1.79 29.81
C ARG A 170 24.55 -2.66 30.83
N LYS A 171 24.86 -3.95 30.89
CA LYS A 171 24.26 -4.87 31.86
C LYS A 171 24.73 -4.59 33.29
N GLN A 172 26.00 -4.23 33.44
CA GLN A 172 26.61 -3.91 34.73
C GLN A 172 26.10 -2.58 35.30
N TYR A 173 25.76 -1.62 34.43
CA TYR A 173 25.35 -0.27 34.80
C TYR A 173 23.99 0.13 34.19
N PRO A 174 22.88 -0.53 34.55
CA PRO A 174 21.56 -0.28 33.96
C PRO A 174 21.03 1.14 34.22
N GLN A 175 21.53 1.83 35.25
CA GLN A 175 21.18 3.21 35.61
C GLN A 175 21.91 4.27 34.80
N ILE A 176 22.90 3.88 33.97
CA ILE A 176 23.70 4.80 33.15
C ILE A 176 23.22 4.72 31.71
N LEU A 177 22.97 5.87 31.10
CA LEU A 177 22.63 5.97 29.68
C LEU A 177 23.91 5.84 28.86
N ILE A 178 24.00 4.80 28.03
CA ILE A 178 25.11 4.58 27.10
C ILE A 178 24.58 4.53 25.67
N TYR A 179 24.55 5.70 25.03
CA TYR A 179 24.21 5.83 23.62
C TYR A 179 25.46 5.60 22.77
N HIS A 180 25.25 4.97 21.62
CA HIS A 180 26.28 4.87 20.61
C HIS A 180 25.65 4.97 19.24
N TYR A 181 26.33 5.66 18.35
CA TYR A 181 26.02 5.70 16.94
C TYR A 181 27.33 5.61 16.20
N MET A 182 27.55 4.49 15.52
CA MET A 182 28.81 4.22 14.83
C MET A 182 30.03 4.32 15.76
N ASP A 183 30.90 5.30 15.53
CA ASP A 183 32.11 5.61 16.27
C ASP A 183 31.89 6.55 17.48
N ASP A 184 30.75 7.22 17.57
CA ASP A 184 30.42 8.12 18.67
C ASP A 184 29.74 7.38 19.82
N ILE A 185 30.30 7.49 21.03
CA ILE A 185 29.74 6.92 22.27
C ILE A 185 29.46 8.06 23.25
N LEU A 186 28.23 8.14 23.74
CA LEU A 186 27.81 9.09 24.77
C LEU A 186 27.43 8.32 26.04
N ILE A 187 27.99 8.73 27.17
CA ILE A 187 27.70 8.19 28.50
C ILE A 187 27.15 9.32 29.37
N ALA A 188 25.99 9.12 29.98
CA ALA A 188 25.36 10.08 30.88
C ALA A 188 24.76 9.39 32.12
N GLY A 189 24.89 10.01 33.28
CA GLY A 189 24.36 9.48 34.55
C GLY A 189 24.30 10.54 35.63
N ALA A 190 23.44 10.38 36.65
CA ALA A 190 23.23 11.38 37.70
C ALA A 190 24.45 11.62 38.63
N SER A 191 25.38 10.67 38.75
CA SER A 191 26.55 10.73 39.64
C SER A 191 27.87 10.73 38.87
N VAL A 192 28.74 11.69 39.17
CA VAL A 192 30.07 11.86 38.52
C VAL A 192 31.03 10.72 38.89
N ASP A 193 31.02 10.26 40.14
CA ASP A 193 31.94 9.22 40.63
C ASP A 193 31.67 7.88 39.94
N ASN A 194 30.39 7.54 39.74
CA ASN A 194 29.99 6.39 38.96
C ASN A 194 30.39 6.54 37.47
N LEU A 195 30.34 7.76 36.93
CA LEU A 195 30.60 8.01 35.51
C LEU A 195 32.07 7.77 35.12
N GLN A 196 33.03 8.19 35.95
CA GLN A 196 34.46 7.95 35.67
C GLN A 196 34.80 6.46 35.67
N LEU A 197 34.22 5.70 36.61
CA LEU A 197 34.36 4.24 36.65
C LEU A 197 33.78 3.60 35.40
N VAL A 198 32.58 4.00 34.98
CA VAL A 198 31.92 3.46 33.78
C VAL A 198 32.71 3.79 32.51
N VAL A 199 33.31 4.98 32.40
CA VAL A 199 34.19 5.35 31.28
C VAL A 199 35.42 4.45 31.22
N LYS A 200 36.05 4.17 32.38
CA LYS A 200 37.19 3.26 32.46
C LYS A 200 36.80 1.84 32.02
N ASP A 201 35.70 1.30 32.55
CA ASP A 201 35.21 -0.02 32.19
C ASP A 201 34.79 -0.10 30.72
N THR A 202 34.22 0.98 30.18
CA THR A 202 33.90 1.12 28.75
C THR A 202 35.15 1.07 27.90
N ALA A 203 36.19 1.86 28.24
CA ALA A 203 37.45 1.85 27.51
C ALA A 203 38.11 0.47 27.54
N GLN A 204 38.07 -0.22 28.68
CA GLN A 204 38.58 -1.59 28.81
C GLN A 204 37.78 -2.59 27.97
N ALA A 205 36.44 -2.51 27.98
CA ALA A 205 35.58 -3.38 27.19
C ALA A 205 35.82 -3.17 25.68
N LEU A 206 35.94 -1.92 25.23
CA LEU A 206 36.27 -1.57 23.85
C LEU A 206 37.66 -2.12 23.46
N GLN A 207 38.66 -1.97 24.34
CA GLN A 207 40.02 -2.44 24.12
C GLN A 207 40.09 -3.97 23.94
N LYS A 208 39.28 -4.75 24.68
CA LYS A 208 39.18 -6.21 24.49
C LYS A 208 38.73 -6.59 23.08
N PHE A 209 37.92 -5.75 22.44
CA PHE A 209 37.48 -5.90 21.06
C PHE A 209 38.44 -5.26 20.04
N GLY A 210 39.56 -4.70 20.51
CA GLY A 210 40.55 -4.00 19.71
C GLY A 210 40.21 -2.54 19.40
N LEU A 211 39.01 -2.07 19.77
CA LEU A 211 38.53 -0.71 19.53
C LEU A 211 39.33 0.29 20.36
N LYS A 212 39.82 1.35 19.72
CA LYS A 212 40.65 2.38 20.34
C LYS A 212 39.88 3.67 20.47
N VAL A 213 39.80 4.20 21.69
CA VAL A 213 39.27 5.54 21.94
C VAL A 213 40.33 6.57 21.54
N ALA A 214 39.93 7.66 20.88
CA ALA A 214 40.79 8.82 20.60
C ALA A 214 40.82 9.76 21.82
N PRO A 215 41.88 9.76 22.66
CA PRO A 215 41.88 10.51 23.92
C PRO A 215 41.69 12.01 23.73
N GLU A 216 42.23 12.55 22.63
CA GLU A 216 42.16 13.97 22.27
C GLU A 216 40.76 14.44 21.86
N LYS A 217 39.85 13.49 21.57
CA LYS A 217 38.46 13.78 21.20
C LYS A 217 37.47 13.49 22.32
N VAL A 218 37.94 13.03 23.48
CA VAL A 218 37.07 12.79 24.64
C VAL A 218 36.59 14.14 25.18
N GLN A 219 35.27 14.32 25.23
CA GLN A 219 34.64 15.54 25.72
C GLN A 219 34.07 15.28 27.11
N LYS A 220 34.57 16.01 28.11
CA LYS A 220 34.12 15.92 29.51
C LYS A 220 33.36 17.16 29.98
N GLU A 221 33.50 18.26 29.26
CA GLU A 221 32.97 19.56 29.64
C GLU A 221 32.03 20.11 28.54
N LEU A 222 31.19 21.05 28.96
CA LEU A 222 30.30 21.80 28.08
C LEU A 222 31.09 22.66 27.09
N PRO A 223 30.59 22.89 25.86
CA PRO A 223 29.45 22.21 25.24
C PRO A 223 29.84 20.86 24.63
N TRP A 224 29.02 19.82 24.84
CA TRP A 224 29.26 18.51 24.21
C TRP A 224 28.76 18.49 22.77
N ARG A 225 29.54 17.86 21.89
CA ARG A 225 29.21 17.65 20.49
C ARG A 225 28.94 16.18 20.26
N TYR A 226 27.73 15.85 19.85
CA TYR A 226 27.31 14.47 19.59
C TYR A 226 26.34 14.42 18.41
N SER A 227 26.63 13.60 17.40
CA SER A 227 25.71 13.35 16.25
C SER A 227 25.14 14.62 15.59
N GLY A 228 25.97 15.66 15.43
CA GLY A 228 25.55 16.94 14.82
C GLY A 228 24.81 17.91 15.75
N TRP A 229 24.65 17.57 17.04
CA TRP A 229 24.05 18.42 18.07
C TRP A 229 25.10 19.00 19.02
N LYS A 230 24.82 20.19 19.53
CA LYS A 230 25.56 20.86 20.60
C LYS A 230 24.69 20.78 21.85
N ILE A 231 25.13 20.02 22.83
CA ILE A 231 24.41 19.76 24.08
C ILE A 231 24.99 20.70 25.14
N MET A 232 24.10 21.52 25.70
CA MET A 232 24.35 22.43 26.81
C MET A 232 23.82 21.80 28.12
N GLU A 233 23.95 22.54 29.23
CA GLU A 233 23.52 22.07 30.54
C GLU A 233 22.00 21.79 30.57
N HIS A 234 21.20 22.74 30.07
CA HIS A 234 19.74 22.63 30.05
C HIS A 234 19.13 22.65 28.64
N ALA A 235 19.96 22.74 27.60
CA ALA A 235 19.49 22.96 26.23
C ALA A 235 20.23 22.12 25.19
N VAL A 236 19.61 21.95 24.02
CA VAL A 236 20.21 21.35 22.83
C VAL A 236 20.04 22.32 21.66
N GLU A 237 21.14 22.54 20.96
CA GLU A 237 21.24 23.39 19.78
C GLU A 237 21.77 22.57 18.59
N PRO A 238 21.40 22.89 17.34
CA PRO A 238 22.07 22.34 16.17
C PRO A 238 23.53 22.80 16.11
N GLN A 239 24.46 21.89 15.78
CA GLN A 239 25.80 22.35 15.39
C GLN A 239 25.69 23.18 14.11
N ARG A 240 26.58 24.19 13.98
CA ARG A 240 26.56 25.16 12.87
C ARG A 240 26.42 24.45 11.52
N VAL A 241 25.20 24.40 10.99
CA VAL A 241 24.92 23.69 9.76
C VAL A 241 25.54 24.51 8.63
N ALA A 242 26.50 23.94 7.91
CA ALA A 242 27.10 24.57 6.74
C ALA A 242 26.10 24.55 5.58
N LEU A 243 25.00 25.30 5.72
CA LEU A 243 23.96 25.40 4.72
C LEU A 243 24.42 26.32 3.60
N LYS A 244 24.38 25.79 2.38
CA LYS A 244 24.41 26.62 1.18
C LYS A 244 23.03 27.25 1.05
N TRP A 245 22.94 28.53 1.38
CA TRP A 245 21.69 29.29 1.35
C TRP A 245 21.30 29.76 -0.05
N GLU A 246 22.23 29.66 -1.00
CA GLU A 246 22.01 29.98 -2.40
C GLU A 246 21.35 28.80 -3.11
N VAL A 247 20.19 29.06 -3.70
CA VAL A 247 19.39 28.08 -4.43
C VAL A 247 19.33 28.48 -5.90
N SER A 248 19.76 27.57 -6.77
CA SER A 248 19.72 27.77 -8.22
C SER A 248 19.13 26.58 -8.98
N THR A 249 19.07 25.41 -8.34
CA THR A 249 18.64 24.13 -8.91
C THR A 249 17.69 23.40 -7.97
N LEU A 250 16.95 22.42 -8.48
CA LEU A 250 16.13 21.51 -7.67
C LEU A 250 16.96 20.80 -6.60
N ASN A 251 18.18 20.36 -6.93
CA ASN A 251 19.10 19.74 -5.97
C ASN A 251 19.47 20.69 -4.82
N ASP A 252 19.69 21.97 -5.09
CA ASP A 252 19.93 22.96 -4.03
C ASP A 252 18.70 23.08 -3.10
N VAL A 253 17.48 23.12 -3.66
CA VAL A 253 16.21 23.13 -2.88
C VAL A 253 16.08 21.88 -2.00
N GLN A 254 16.31 20.70 -2.57
CA GLN A 254 16.20 19.44 -1.84
C GLN A 254 17.23 19.35 -0.71
N ARG A 255 18.46 19.80 -0.93
CA ARG A 255 19.52 19.81 0.10
C ARG A 255 19.20 20.76 1.24
N ILE A 256 18.74 21.98 0.95
CA ILE A 256 18.40 22.94 2.00
C ILE A 256 17.18 22.47 2.80
N LEU A 257 16.13 21.96 2.15
CA LEU A 257 14.96 21.41 2.83
C LEU A 257 15.29 20.16 3.65
N GLY A 258 16.17 19.28 3.16
CA GLY A 258 16.65 18.12 3.93
C GLY A 258 17.32 18.52 5.24
N ALA A 259 18.16 19.55 5.21
CA ALA A 259 18.81 20.07 6.40
C ALA A 259 17.87 20.85 7.32
N ILE A 260 16.89 21.57 6.78
CA ILE A 260 15.84 22.22 7.58
C ILE A 260 14.98 21.17 8.29
N ASN A 261 14.61 20.10 7.58
CA ASN A 261 13.85 18.98 8.16
C ASN A 261 14.60 18.29 9.29
N TRP A 262 15.94 18.26 9.24
CA TRP A 262 16.78 17.75 10.32
C TRP A 262 16.70 18.60 11.59
N VAL A 263 16.71 19.93 11.47
CA VAL A 263 16.74 20.83 12.64
C VAL A 263 15.37 21.26 13.15
N ARG A 264 14.32 21.21 12.31
CA ARG A 264 13.00 21.74 12.67
C ARG A 264 12.36 21.12 13.92
N PRO A 265 12.58 19.85 14.30
CA PRO A 265 11.99 19.31 15.54
C PRO A 265 12.45 20.06 16.79
N LEU A 266 13.66 20.65 16.79
CA LEU A 266 14.13 21.46 17.93
C LEU A 266 13.69 22.92 17.82
N LEU A 267 13.48 23.42 16.60
CA LEU A 267 13.30 24.85 16.34
C LEU A 267 11.83 25.28 16.14
N GLY A 268 10.89 24.33 16.04
CA GLY A 268 9.47 24.63 15.85
C GLY A 268 9.17 25.30 14.50
N ILE A 269 9.88 24.90 13.44
CA ILE A 269 9.64 25.41 12.08
C ILE A 269 8.52 24.59 11.43
N THR A 270 7.36 25.20 11.23
CA THR A 270 6.13 24.50 10.80
C THR A 270 6.08 24.25 9.30
N ASN A 271 5.18 23.36 8.87
CA ASN A 271 4.91 23.14 7.44
C ASN A 271 4.40 24.42 6.75
N ASP A 272 3.66 25.26 7.47
CA ASP A 272 3.20 26.58 6.98
C ASP A 272 4.34 27.52 6.67
N THR A 273 5.29 27.64 7.59
CA THR A 273 6.50 28.44 7.37
C THR A 273 7.28 27.93 6.15
N LEU A 274 7.29 26.62 5.90
CA LEU A 274 8.04 26.01 4.81
C LEU A 274 7.30 25.98 3.46
N GLN A 275 6.01 26.33 3.43
CA GLN A 275 5.17 26.25 2.24
C GLN A 275 5.79 26.91 1.00
N PRO A 276 6.32 28.15 1.05
CA PRO A 276 6.97 28.78 -0.11
C PRO A 276 8.19 28.02 -0.64
N LEU A 277 8.92 27.31 0.23
CA LEU A 277 10.06 26.47 -0.18
C LEU A 277 9.62 25.14 -0.76
N PHE A 278 8.54 24.55 -0.25
CA PHE A 278 7.96 23.33 -0.81
C PHE A 278 7.40 23.55 -2.21
N ASP A 279 6.88 24.74 -2.51
CA ASP A 279 6.38 25.05 -3.85
C ASP A 279 7.49 25.03 -4.91
N LEU A 280 8.75 25.29 -4.52
CA LEU A 280 9.91 25.17 -5.40
C LEU A 280 10.26 23.71 -5.76
N LEU A 281 9.71 22.72 -5.06
CA LEU A 281 9.90 21.30 -5.42
C LEU A 281 9.04 20.87 -6.62
N ARG A 282 8.03 21.68 -7.00
CA ARG A 282 7.14 21.37 -8.12
C ARG A 282 7.85 21.58 -9.46
N GLY A 283 7.27 20.99 -10.51
CA GLY A 283 7.77 21.10 -11.89
C GLY A 283 8.70 19.95 -12.28
N ASP A 284 9.63 20.24 -13.20
CA ASP A 284 10.57 19.26 -13.75
C ASP A 284 11.43 18.60 -12.66
N SER A 285 11.47 17.27 -12.68
CA SER A 285 12.12 16.41 -11.68
C SER A 285 13.64 16.29 -11.86
N ALA A 286 14.23 16.83 -12.93
CA ALA A 286 15.68 16.81 -13.12
C ALA A 286 16.40 17.60 -12.01
N LEU A 287 17.46 17.04 -11.43
CA LEU A 287 18.17 17.62 -10.27
C LEU A 287 18.84 18.97 -10.59
N ASP A 288 19.24 19.19 -11.82
CA ASP A 288 19.85 20.41 -12.35
C ASP A 288 18.83 21.42 -12.88
N SER A 289 17.54 21.06 -12.88
CA SER A 289 16.44 21.93 -13.28
C SER A 289 16.47 23.23 -12.48
N LYS A 290 16.41 24.37 -13.19
CA LYS A 290 16.59 25.70 -12.58
C LYS A 290 15.44 26.03 -11.64
N ARG A 291 15.76 26.70 -10.52
CA ARG A 291 14.81 27.21 -9.54
C ARG A 291 15.14 28.65 -9.19
N ILE A 292 14.10 29.46 -9.03
CA ILE A 292 14.21 30.87 -8.64
C ILE A 292 13.51 31.03 -7.30
N LEU A 293 14.24 31.55 -6.31
CA LEU A 293 13.64 31.88 -5.01
C LEU A 293 12.66 33.05 -5.19
N THR A 294 11.39 32.81 -4.85
CA THR A 294 10.39 33.87 -4.73
C THR A 294 10.72 34.81 -3.56
N PRO A 295 10.18 36.04 -3.51
CA PRO A 295 10.34 36.94 -2.36
C PRO A 295 9.97 36.27 -1.03
N GLU A 296 8.86 35.55 -1.00
CA GLU A 296 8.35 34.84 0.18
C GLU A 296 9.32 33.73 0.61
N ALA A 297 9.86 32.97 -0.35
CA ALA A 297 10.86 31.95 -0.06
C ALA A 297 12.15 32.54 0.54
N LYS A 298 12.57 33.75 0.12
CA LYS A 298 13.74 34.44 0.70
C LYS A 298 13.48 34.87 2.14
N GLU A 299 12.29 35.41 2.42
CA GLU A 299 11.88 35.79 3.78
C GLU A 299 11.84 34.57 4.71
N VAL A 300 11.28 33.45 4.24
CA VAL A 300 11.29 32.18 4.98
C VAL A 300 12.71 31.74 5.29
N LEU A 301 13.64 31.78 4.34
CA LEU A 301 15.04 31.45 4.59
C LEU A 301 15.70 32.39 5.61
N ALA A 302 15.39 33.69 5.58
CA ALA A 302 15.88 34.64 6.57
C ALA A 302 15.32 34.33 7.98
N HIS A 303 14.02 34.02 8.08
CA HIS A 303 13.39 33.61 9.32
C HIS A 303 14.02 32.33 9.89
N ILE A 304 14.28 31.33 9.04
CA ILE A 304 14.92 30.07 9.45
C ILE A 304 16.35 30.30 9.94
N LYS A 305 17.12 31.18 9.26
CA LYS A 305 18.47 31.56 9.72
C LYS A 305 18.42 32.15 11.12
N GLN A 306 17.48 33.06 11.37
CA GLN A 306 17.30 33.65 12.69
C GLN A 306 16.87 32.59 13.72
N ALA A 307 15.94 31.70 13.37
CA ALA A 307 15.47 30.63 14.25
C ALA A 307 16.60 29.66 14.66
N ILE A 308 17.49 29.30 13.73
CA ILE A 308 18.67 28.46 14.02
C ILE A 308 19.63 29.15 15.00
N GLN A 309 19.67 30.48 15.02
CA GLN A 309 20.56 31.26 15.89
C GLN A 309 19.95 31.55 17.27
N SER A 310 18.62 31.65 17.36
CA SER A 310 17.94 32.15 18.57
C SER A 310 17.10 31.11 19.30
N ARG A 311 16.78 29.97 18.68
CA ARG A 311 15.95 28.93 19.29
C ARG A 311 16.77 27.70 19.65
N GLN A 312 16.29 27.01 20.68
CA GLN A 312 16.87 25.79 21.23
C GLN A 312 15.74 24.91 21.80
N ALA A 313 16.01 23.62 21.93
CA ALA A 313 15.18 22.72 22.72
C ALA A 313 15.75 22.56 24.13
N HIS A 314 14.90 22.20 25.08
CA HIS A 314 15.30 21.87 26.43
C HIS A 314 15.71 20.41 26.53
N ARG A 315 16.57 20.11 27.50
CA ARG A 315 16.76 18.74 28.00
C ARG A 315 15.64 18.40 28.96
N MET A 316 15.21 17.14 28.97
CA MET A 316 14.18 16.68 29.90
C MET A 316 14.67 16.80 31.35
N HIS A 317 13.78 16.99 32.31
CA HIS A 317 14.07 16.90 33.74
C HIS A 317 13.69 15.51 34.26
N ASP A 318 14.53 14.97 35.14
CA ASP A 318 14.28 13.68 35.77
C ASP A 318 13.09 13.76 36.73
N GLY A 319 12.31 12.68 36.84
CA GLY A 319 11.11 12.62 37.70
C GLY A 319 9.84 13.30 37.15
N TYR A 320 9.88 13.93 35.97
CA TYR A 320 8.70 14.50 35.32
C TYR A 320 8.27 13.65 34.11
N GLY A 321 6.98 13.33 34.01
CA GLY A 321 6.43 12.60 32.85
C GLY A 321 6.42 13.46 31.59
N LEU A 322 6.67 12.84 30.43
CA LEU A 322 6.52 13.50 29.13
C LEU A 322 5.05 13.79 28.83
N GLN A 323 4.77 14.93 28.23
CA GLN A 323 3.44 15.39 27.86
C GLN A 323 3.40 15.77 26.39
N LEU A 324 2.35 15.36 25.70
CA LEU A 324 2.13 15.67 24.29
C LEU A 324 1.02 16.72 24.17
N TYR A 325 1.34 17.86 23.59
CA TYR A 325 0.39 18.95 23.34
C TYR A 325 0.04 18.99 21.87
N ILE A 326 -1.14 18.48 21.49
CA ILE A 326 -1.63 18.56 20.12
C ILE A 326 -2.18 19.96 19.86
N ILE A 327 -1.70 20.61 18.80
CA ILE A 327 -2.03 21.97 18.42
C ILE A 327 -2.74 21.92 17.06
N ASN A 328 -3.99 22.38 17.04
CA ASN A 328 -4.76 22.49 15.80
C ASN A 328 -4.36 23.75 15.02
N ALA A 329 -3.19 23.73 14.37
CA ALA A 329 -2.76 24.84 13.52
C ALA A 329 -3.63 24.94 12.24
N ILE A 330 -3.60 26.11 11.58
CA ILE A 330 -4.52 26.48 10.51
C ILE A 330 -4.52 25.46 9.37
N THR A 331 -3.34 25.08 8.85
CA THR A 331 -3.28 24.14 7.72
C THR A 331 -3.21 22.69 8.15
N GLN A 332 -2.28 22.33 9.02
CA GLN A 332 -2.05 20.96 9.48
C GLN A 332 -1.76 20.98 10.97
N PRO A 333 -2.42 20.10 11.76
CA PRO A 333 -2.07 19.91 13.14
C PRO A 333 -0.60 19.54 13.31
N LEU A 334 -0.06 19.96 14.45
CA LEU A 334 1.28 19.61 14.91
C LEU A 334 1.20 19.30 16.39
N ALA A 335 2.25 18.72 16.97
CA ALA A 335 2.32 18.52 18.41
C ALA A 335 3.65 19.00 18.98
N LEU A 336 3.63 19.30 20.27
CA LEU A 336 4.82 19.59 21.06
C LEU A 336 4.94 18.50 22.12
N LEU A 337 6.07 17.82 22.14
CA LEU A 337 6.50 16.99 23.25
C LEU A 337 7.20 17.90 24.27
N GLY A 338 6.75 17.87 25.52
CA GLY A 338 7.25 18.75 26.57
C GLY A 338 7.14 18.15 27.96
N GLN A 339 7.61 18.91 28.96
CA GLN A 339 7.39 18.62 30.37
C GLN A 339 6.92 19.89 31.09
N TRP A 340 5.94 19.74 31.97
CA TRP A 340 5.47 20.80 32.85
C TRP A 340 6.14 20.72 34.22
N VAL A 341 7.02 21.67 34.50
CA VAL A 341 7.81 21.79 35.73
C VAL A 341 7.41 23.07 36.46
N ALA A 342 6.40 22.98 37.33
CA ALA A 342 5.79 24.15 37.98
C ALA A 342 6.75 25.01 38.84
N THR A 343 7.89 24.44 39.25
CA THR A 343 8.91 25.15 40.03
C THR A 343 9.79 26.08 39.20
N ASN A 344 9.76 25.97 37.87
CA ASN A 344 10.56 26.82 36.98
C ASN A 344 9.86 28.18 36.73
N ASN A 345 10.65 29.22 36.47
CA ASN A 345 10.12 30.54 36.06
C ASN A 345 9.26 30.45 34.79
N ASP A 346 9.68 29.61 33.84
CA ASP A 346 8.86 29.16 32.72
C ASP A 346 8.57 27.66 32.93
N PRO A 347 7.31 27.29 33.23
CA PRO A 347 7.00 25.92 33.61
C PRO A 347 7.03 24.95 32.44
N LEU A 348 7.06 25.41 31.19
CA LEU A 348 7.01 24.54 30.02
C LEU A 348 8.40 24.30 29.42
N LEU A 349 8.91 23.08 29.56
CA LEU A 349 10.11 22.63 28.85
C LEU A 349 9.74 22.10 27.47
N LEU A 350 10.29 22.74 26.43
CA LEU A 350 10.10 22.34 25.03
C LEU A 350 11.11 21.25 24.65
N ILE A 351 10.67 19.99 24.52
CA ILE A 351 11.56 18.86 24.25
C ILE A 351 11.69 18.60 22.74
N GLU A 352 10.56 18.52 22.03
CA GLU A 352 10.55 18.25 20.59
C GLU A 352 9.24 18.69 19.93
N TRP A 353 9.32 19.30 18.75
CA TRP A 353 8.18 19.57 17.89
C TRP A 353 7.95 18.40 16.92
N VAL A 354 6.72 17.91 16.90
CA VAL A 354 6.27 16.79 16.08
C VAL A 354 5.38 17.33 14.96
N PHE A 355 5.74 16.98 13.72
CA PHE A 355 5.05 17.44 12.53
C PHE A 355 4.48 16.28 11.73
N LEU A 356 3.33 16.52 11.10
CA LEU A 356 2.82 15.61 10.09
C LEU A 356 3.67 15.68 8.81
N PRO A 357 3.68 14.61 8.00
CA PRO A 357 4.24 14.66 6.66
C PRO A 357 3.59 15.78 5.86
N TYR A 358 4.40 16.56 5.15
CA TYR A 358 3.90 17.67 4.32
C TYR A 358 2.84 17.19 3.31
N GLN A 359 3.11 16.03 2.68
CA GLN A 359 2.17 15.35 1.79
C GLN A 359 1.61 14.10 2.49
N PRO A 360 0.33 14.07 2.87
CA PRO A 360 -0.28 12.86 3.41
C PRO A 360 -0.45 11.80 2.32
N VAL A 361 -0.70 10.58 2.79
CA VAL A 361 -0.89 9.42 1.93
C VAL A 361 -2.26 9.46 1.26
N LYS A 362 -3.30 9.89 1.99
CA LYS A 362 -4.68 9.99 1.51
C LYS A 362 -4.96 11.33 0.84
N THR A 363 -5.85 11.32 -0.16
CA THR A 363 -6.34 12.55 -0.81
C THR A 363 -7.17 13.43 0.12
N ILE A 364 -8.05 12.79 0.91
CA ILE A 364 -8.90 13.44 1.91
C ILE A 364 -8.48 12.87 3.25
N THR A 365 -8.01 13.73 4.15
CA THR A 365 -7.63 13.35 5.52
C THR A 365 -8.34 14.27 6.49
N THR A 366 -9.14 13.72 7.40
CA THR A 366 -9.88 14.53 8.38
C THR A 366 -8.95 15.07 9.47
N ARG A 367 -9.33 16.17 10.13
CA ARG A 367 -8.56 16.73 11.25
C ARG A 367 -8.36 15.72 12.40
N VAL A 368 -9.39 14.92 12.69
CA VAL A 368 -9.35 13.90 13.75
C VAL A 368 -8.36 12.78 13.40
N GLU A 369 -8.31 12.35 12.13
CA GLU A 369 -7.28 11.42 11.66
C GLU A 369 -5.87 12.00 11.80
N MET A 370 -5.70 13.30 11.53
CA MET A 370 -4.42 13.99 11.70
C MET A 370 -3.99 14.04 13.18
N PHE A 371 -4.91 14.26 14.12
CA PHE A 371 -4.62 14.16 15.55
C PHE A 371 -4.17 12.74 15.93
N ALA A 372 -4.84 11.71 15.41
CA ALA A 372 -4.46 10.33 15.65
C ALA A 372 -3.02 10.01 15.20
N MET A 373 -2.57 10.60 14.08
CA MET A 373 -1.20 10.43 13.58
C MET A 373 -0.13 11.11 14.46
N LEU A 374 -0.50 12.08 15.29
CA LEU A 374 0.40 12.78 16.20
C LEU A 374 0.54 12.08 17.56
N ILE A 375 -0.41 11.23 17.93
CA ILE A 375 -0.39 10.51 19.21
C ILE A 375 0.87 9.64 19.33
N ARG A 376 1.40 9.57 20.55
CA ARG A 376 2.55 8.75 20.94
C ARG A 376 2.16 8.01 22.22
N GLU A 377 2.41 6.70 22.28
CA GLU A 377 1.98 5.88 23.43
C GLU A 377 2.86 6.10 24.67
N GLU A 378 4.10 6.56 24.47
CA GLU A 378 5.14 6.67 25.51
C GLU A 378 4.99 7.90 26.42
N VAL A 379 3.95 8.74 26.23
CA VAL A 379 3.75 9.97 27.01
C VAL A 379 2.79 9.77 28.18
N HIS A 380 3.04 10.43 29.30
CA HIS A 380 2.17 10.37 30.48
C HIS A 380 0.83 11.08 30.27
N THR A 381 0.82 12.21 29.54
CA THR A 381 -0.41 12.98 29.29
C THR A 381 -0.48 13.44 27.85
N ILE A 382 -1.63 13.26 27.21
CA ILE A 382 -1.95 13.83 25.90
C ILE A 382 -2.97 14.94 26.10
N TYR A 383 -2.67 16.14 25.60
CA TYR A 383 -3.61 17.24 25.49
C TYR A 383 -4.14 17.31 24.05
N ILE A 384 -5.46 17.14 23.88
CA ILE A 384 -6.12 17.16 22.58
C ILE A 384 -7.07 18.37 22.48
N PRO A 385 -7.05 19.14 21.37
CA PRO A 385 -7.83 20.37 21.24
C PRO A 385 -9.28 20.09 20.81
N LEU A 386 -10.02 19.37 21.67
CA LEU A 386 -11.43 19.01 21.48
C LEU A 386 -12.23 19.35 22.74
N THR A 387 -13.54 19.61 22.63
CA THR A 387 -14.42 19.57 23.80
C THR A 387 -14.72 18.12 24.17
N LYS A 388 -15.30 17.89 25.36
CA LYS A 388 -15.73 16.55 25.78
C LYS A 388 -16.71 15.93 24.76
N GLU A 389 -17.73 16.70 24.37
CA GLU A 389 -18.72 16.27 23.39
C GLU A 389 -18.08 15.91 22.03
N HIS A 390 -17.14 16.73 21.55
CA HIS A 390 -16.47 16.47 20.28
C HIS A 390 -15.51 15.28 20.35
N LEU A 391 -14.90 15.04 21.52
CA LEU A 391 -14.07 13.87 21.75
C LEU A 391 -14.92 12.59 21.72
N ASP A 392 -16.06 12.57 22.41
CA ASP A 392 -16.99 11.43 22.41
C ASP A 392 -17.49 11.12 20.99
N TRP A 393 -17.88 12.16 20.25
CA TRP A 393 -18.26 12.04 18.83
C TRP A 393 -17.09 11.51 17.98
N SER A 394 -15.89 12.04 18.18
CA SER A 394 -14.69 11.64 17.41
C SER A 394 -14.31 10.19 17.67
N LEU A 395 -14.43 9.73 18.91
CA LEU A 395 -14.21 8.32 19.26
C LEU A 395 -15.27 7.42 18.61
N ALA A 396 -16.53 7.81 18.56
CA ALA A 396 -17.56 7.01 17.88
C ALA A 396 -17.31 6.89 16.37
N ASN A 397 -16.83 7.97 15.73
CA ASN A 397 -16.80 8.11 14.26
C ASN A 397 -15.40 7.94 13.63
N SER A 398 -14.32 7.97 14.41
CA SER A 398 -12.94 7.84 13.90
C SER A 398 -12.28 6.55 14.39
N ILE A 399 -12.18 5.57 13.49
CA ILE A 399 -11.38 4.35 13.75
C ILE A 399 -9.92 4.68 14.03
N PRO A 400 -9.23 5.57 13.28
CA PRO A 400 -7.83 5.89 13.53
C PRO A 400 -7.58 6.49 14.92
N LEU A 401 -8.44 7.40 15.39
CA LEU A 401 -8.29 7.98 16.73
C LEU A 401 -8.52 6.92 17.82
N ARG A 402 -9.57 6.10 17.70
CA ARG A 402 -9.79 4.98 18.63
C ARG A 402 -8.59 4.05 18.69
N THR A 403 -8.06 3.69 17.52
CA THR A 403 -6.92 2.77 17.43
C THR A 403 -5.69 3.37 18.10
N ALA A 404 -5.40 4.66 17.86
CA ALA A 404 -4.28 5.35 18.47
C ALA A 404 -4.40 5.49 20.01
N LEU A 405 -5.61 5.46 20.55
CA LEU A 405 -5.88 5.57 21.99
C LEU A 405 -6.16 4.23 22.67
N LEU A 406 -6.35 3.13 21.92
CA LEU A 406 -6.79 1.84 22.47
C LEU A 406 -5.77 1.24 23.44
N SER A 407 -4.48 1.38 23.13
CA SER A 407 -3.31 0.94 23.90
C SER A 407 -2.79 2.03 24.86
N TYR A 408 -3.38 3.23 24.85
CA TYR A 408 -2.87 4.35 25.62
C TYR A 408 -3.28 4.26 27.09
N ALA A 409 -2.31 4.02 27.98
CA ALA A 409 -2.53 3.89 29.42
C ALA A 409 -2.38 5.22 30.20
N GLY A 410 -1.99 6.30 29.53
CA GLY A 410 -1.77 7.60 30.17
C GLY A 410 -3.05 8.44 30.31
N THR A 411 -2.88 9.71 30.69
CA THR A 411 -3.99 10.64 30.90
C THR A 411 -4.33 11.39 29.61
N LEU A 412 -5.58 11.33 29.17
CA LEU A 412 -6.08 12.21 28.12
C LEU A 412 -6.74 13.45 28.73
N SER A 413 -6.28 14.63 28.33
CA SER A 413 -6.83 15.92 28.75
C SER A 413 -7.32 16.71 27.54
N ILE A 414 -8.46 17.40 27.72
CA ILE A 414 -9.00 18.36 26.76
C ILE A 414 -8.72 19.82 27.16
N HIS A 415 -8.12 20.03 28.32
CA HIS A 415 -7.83 21.35 28.88
C HIS A 415 -6.35 21.65 28.76
N MET A 416 -5.98 22.49 27.78
CA MET A 416 -4.61 22.99 27.62
C MET A 416 -4.19 23.82 28.84
N PRO A 417 -2.94 23.68 29.32
CA PRO A 417 -2.48 24.46 30.46
C PRO A 417 -2.33 25.95 30.11
N ALA A 418 -2.52 26.80 31.12
CA ALA A 418 -2.38 28.25 30.99
C ALA A 418 -0.90 28.64 30.83
N HIS A 419 -0.43 28.67 29.57
CA HIS A 419 0.94 29.08 29.23
C HIS A 419 0.94 30.09 28.09
N LYS A 420 1.84 31.07 28.12
CA LYS A 420 1.97 32.14 27.10
C LYS A 420 2.06 31.58 25.67
N LEU A 421 2.71 30.43 25.47
CA LEU A 421 2.81 29.78 24.16
C LEU A 421 1.42 29.36 23.64
N PHE A 422 0.66 28.62 24.45
CA PHE A 422 -0.67 28.14 24.05
C PHE A 422 -1.69 29.27 24.01
N MET A 423 -1.52 30.30 24.84
CA MET A 423 -2.32 31.52 24.77
C MET A 423 -2.02 32.38 23.54
N ALA A 424 -0.77 32.40 23.06
CA ALA A 424 -0.45 33.05 21.78
C ALA A 424 -1.02 32.26 20.59
N LEU A 425 -1.22 30.95 20.78
CA LEU A 425 -1.93 30.07 19.85
C LEU A 425 -3.46 30.11 20.05
N LYS A 426 -4.04 31.16 20.67
CA LYS A 426 -5.47 31.25 21.09
C LYS A 426 -6.52 31.01 20.00
N ASP A 427 -6.12 30.92 18.74
CA ASP A 427 -6.95 30.48 17.62
C ASP A 427 -6.85 28.97 17.33
N ILE A 428 -6.47 28.13 18.31
CA ILE A 428 -6.65 26.67 18.22
C ILE A 428 -8.15 26.42 18.10
N GLU A 429 -8.62 26.40 16.86
CA GLU A 429 -10.01 26.20 16.51
C GLU A 429 -10.40 24.83 17.07
N ILE A 430 -11.35 24.80 18.01
CA ILE A 430 -11.91 23.54 18.48
C ILE A 430 -12.50 22.85 17.26
N VAL A 431 -12.05 21.64 16.96
CA VAL A 431 -12.60 20.88 15.83
C VAL A 431 -14.00 20.42 16.21
N ALA A 432 -15.01 21.11 15.69
CA ALA A 432 -16.40 20.69 15.80
C ALA A 432 -16.70 19.55 14.83
N PRO A 433 -17.60 18.60 15.18
CA PRO A 433 -18.11 17.59 14.26
C PRO A 433 -18.55 18.18 12.92
N PRO A 434 -18.44 17.39 11.83
CA PRO A 434 -19.03 17.76 10.56
C PRO A 434 -20.55 17.88 10.70
N ARG A 435 -21.15 18.78 9.93
CA ARG A 435 -22.60 19.01 9.79
C ARG A 435 -23.32 17.90 9.01
N CYS A 436 -22.57 16.93 8.49
CA CYS A 436 -23.12 15.71 7.92
C CYS A 436 -23.85 14.91 9.02
N SER A 437 -25.17 14.99 9.02
CA SER A 437 -26.03 14.26 9.93
C SER A 437 -25.97 12.75 9.65
N PRO A 438 -26.01 11.89 10.68
CA PRO A 438 -26.15 10.43 10.51
C PRO A 438 -27.57 10.01 10.11
N VAL A 439 -28.56 10.92 10.24
CA VAL A 439 -29.98 10.69 9.94
C VAL A 439 -30.54 11.76 9.00
N PRO A 440 -31.62 11.48 8.25
CA PRO A 440 -32.26 12.49 7.39
C PRO A 440 -32.61 13.77 8.15
N VAL A 441 -32.37 14.92 7.51
CA VAL A 441 -32.68 16.25 8.07
C VAL A 441 -34.05 16.74 7.59
N SER A 442 -34.68 17.63 8.34
CA SER A 442 -35.95 18.26 7.96
C SER A 442 -35.75 19.29 6.86
N GLY A 443 -35.54 18.81 5.62
CA GLY A 443 -35.15 19.61 4.48
C GLY A 443 -35.44 18.93 3.14
N ILE A 444 -35.16 19.63 2.04
CA ILE A 444 -35.47 19.12 0.70
C ILE A 444 -34.64 17.88 0.37
N THR A 445 -35.22 16.91 -0.33
CA THR A 445 -34.49 15.73 -0.81
C THR A 445 -34.19 15.86 -2.28
N VAL A 446 -32.90 15.81 -2.62
CA VAL A 446 -32.35 15.96 -3.97
C VAL A 446 -31.67 14.67 -4.38
N PHE A 447 -32.08 14.14 -5.52
CA PHE A 447 -31.53 12.97 -6.18
C PHE A 447 -30.51 13.44 -7.22
N THR A 448 -29.31 12.85 -7.20
CA THR A 448 -28.22 13.27 -8.09
C THR A 448 -27.68 12.08 -8.85
N ASP A 449 -27.48 12.24 -10.17
CA ASP A 449 -26.86 11.24 -11.05
C ASP A 449 -25.96 11.92 -12.09
N GLY A 450 -25.05 11.17 -12.71
CA GLY A 450 -24.12 11.66 -13.72
C GLY A 450 -23.77 10.63 -14.80
N SER A 451 -23.80 11.04 -16.07
CA SER A 451 -23.30 10.23 -17.19
C SER A 451 -22.05 10.84 -17.80
N GLY A 452 -20.90 10.19 -17.61
CA GLY A 452 -19.64 10.59 -18.26
C GLY A 452 -19.69 10.49 -19.78
N LYS A 453 -20.44 9.52 -20.34
CA LYS A 453 -20.61 9.34 -21.78
C LYS A 453 -21.40 10.48 -22.43
N MET A 454 -22.45 10.95 -21.76
CA MET A 454 -23.28 12.04 -22.25
C MET A 454 -22.83 13.42 -21.76
N GLY A 455 -21.89 13.45 -20.80
CA GLY A 455 -21.45 14.65 -20.13
C GLY A 455 -22.58 15.39 -19.43
N ARG A 456 -23.47 14.68 -18.71
CA ARG A 456 -24.64 15.26 -18.05
C ARG A 456 -24.65 14.99 -16.56
N ALA A 457 -24.58 16.05 -15.77
CA ALA A 457 -24.77 16.04 -14.31
C ALA A 457 -26.22 16.47 -14.01
N VAL A 458 -26.96 15.65 -13.28
CA VAL A 458 -28.41 15.81 -13.10
C VAL A 458 -28.75 15.94 -11.63
N ILE A 459 -29.62 16.90 -11.31
CA ILE A 459 -30.27 16.99 -10.01
C ILE A 459 -31.79 16.94 -10.18
N VAL A 460 -32.46 16.16 -9.36
CA VAL A 460 -33.92 15.98 -9.37
C VAL A 460 -34.43 16.13 -7.95
N TRP A 461 -35.53 16.87 -7.76
CA TRP A 461 -36.14 17.02 -6.44
C TRP A 461 -37.66 17.07 -6.56
N LYS A 462 -38.34 16.89 -5.43
CA LYS A 462 -39.79 17.03 -5.34
C LYS A 462 -40.12 18.30 -4.56
N GLU A 463 -40.94 19.15 -5.15
CA GLU A 463 -41.47 20.36 -4.52
C GLU A 463 -42.99 20.24 -4.53
N GLU A 464 -43.59 20.23 -3.33
CA GLU A 464 -44.99 19.83 -3.14
C GLU A 464 -45.26 18.43 -3.74
N GLU A 465 -46.14 18.35 -4.74
CA GLU A 465 -46.48 17.12 -5.47
C GLU A 465 -45.79 16.99 -6.84
N HIS A 466 -44.97 17.97 -7.24
CA HIS A 466 -44.37 18.02 -8.57
C HIS A 466 -42.87 17.74 -8.54
N TRP A 467 -42.41 16.94 -9.49
CA TRP A 467 -40.98 16.69 -9.70
C TRP A 467 -40.37 17.79 -10.55
N LYS A 468 -39.22 18.29 -10.11
CA LYS A 468 -38.39 19.27 -10.84
C LYS A 468 -37.01 18.68 -11.10
N GLU A 469 -36.37 19.15 -12.17
CA GLU A 469 -35.09 18.62 -12.65
C GLU A 469 -34.21 19.73 -13.24
N GLU A 470 -32.89 19.60 -13.08
CA GLU A 470 -31.89 20.43 -13.75
C GLU A 470 -30.78 19.54 -14.32
N ILE A 471 -30.36 19.84 -15.55
CA ILE A 471 -29.30 19.13 -16.27
C ILE A 471 -28.16 20.11 -16.55
N HIS A 472 -26.97 19.77 -16.12
CA HIS A 472 -25.75 20.53 -16.39
C HIS A 472 -24.82 19.74 -17.32
N VAL A 473 -24.38 20.38 -18.39
CA VAL A 473 -23.45 19.77 -19.34
C VAL A 473 -22.02 19.91 -18.82
N VAL A 474 -21.36 18.79 -18.55
CA VAL A 474 -19.98 18.71 -18.06
C VAL A 474 -19.23 17.61 -18.78
N GLN A 475 -18.08 17.94 -19.35
CA GLN A 475 -17.18 16.94 -19.89
C GLN A 475 -16.31 16.34 -18.78
N GLY A 476 -16.23 15.02 -18.74
CA GLY A 476 -15.38 14.31 -17.79
C GLY A 476 -15.76 12.85 -17.62
N THR A 477 -15.02 12.18 -16.73
CA THR A 477 -15.35 10.82 -16.30
C THR A 477 -16.66 10.79 -15.50
N PRO A 478 -17.31 9.62 -15.33
CA PRO A 478 -18.50 9.51 -14.48
C PRO A 478 -18.32 10.15 -13.09
N GLN A 479 -17.17 9.91 -12.45
CA GLN A 479 -16.83 10.53 -11.16
C GLN A 479 -16.87 12.06 -11.17
N ILE A 480 -16.39 12.69 -12.25
CA ILE A 480 -16.40 14.15 -12.40
C ILE A 480 -17.85 14.65 -12.51
N VAL A 481 -18.64 13.98 -13.34
CA VAL A 481 -20.01 14.38 -13.64
C VAL A 481 -20.92 14.19 -12.41
N GLU A 482 -20.82 13.06 -11.73
CA GLU A 482 -21.53 12.78 -10.47
C GLU A 482 -21.16 13.79 -9.38
N LEU A 483 -19.87 14.13 -9.26
CA LEU A 483 -19.40 15.12 -8.28
C LEU A 483 -19.95 16.52 -8.59
N VAL A 484 -20.04 16.90 -9.87
CA VAL A 484 -20.69 18.17 -10.25
C VAL A 484 -22.15 18.19 -9.86
N ALA A 485 -22.90 17.10 -10.07
CA ALA A 485 -24.32 17.04 -9.72
C ALA A 485 -24.53 17.36 -8.23
N VAL A 486 -23.71 16.77 -7.36
CA VAL A 486 -23.75 17.04 -5.92
C VAL A 486 -23.30 18.46 -5.57
N ILE A 487 -22.26 18.99 -6.21
CA ILE A 487 -21.86 20.40 -6.03
C ILE A 487 -23.01 21.34 -6.39
N LYS A 488 -23.73 21.06 -7.48
CA LYS A 488 -24.88 21.87 -7.92
C LYS A 488 -26.03 21.82 -6.93
N ALA A 489 -26.30 20.66 -6.33
CA ALA A 489 -27.25 20.55 -5.24
C ALA A 489 -26.85 21.45 -4.04
N PHE A 490 -25.60 21.39 -3.58
CA PHE A 490 -25.15 22.23 -2.47
C PHE A 490 -25.12 23.74 -2.80
N GLN A 491 -24.84 24.10 -4.05
CA GLN A 491 -24.88 25.50 -4.50
C GLN A 491 -26.30 26.07 -4.53
N LYS A 492 -27.29 25.24 -4.80
CA LYS A 492 -28.69 25.64 -5.00
C LYS A 492 -29.47 25.81 -3.69
N TRP A 493 -29.20 24.99 -2.67
CA TRP A 493 -29.93 25.03 -1.40
C TRP A 493 -29.03 25.33 -0.21
N SER A 494 -29.27 26.45 0.48
CA SER A 494 -28.64 26.81 1.76
C SER A 494 -29.30 26.14 2.98
N GLU A 495 -30.58 25.79 2.87
CA GLU A 495 -31.40 25.16 3.92
C GLU A 495 -30.96 23.71 4.21
N PRO A 496 -31.48 23.06 5.28
CA PRO A 496 -31.24 21.64 5.51
C PRO A 496 -31.50 20.82 4.24
N LEU A 497 -30.58 19.91 3.91
CA LEU A 497 -30.53 19.26 2.60
C LEU A 497 -30.29 17.75 2.76
N ASN A 498 -31.12 16.94 2.12
CA ASN A 498 -30.90 15.51 1.96
C ASN A 498 -30.44 15.23 0.53
N ILE A 499 -29.25 14.65 0.35
CA ILE A 499 -28.73 14.21 -0.95
C ILE A 499 -28.87 12.70 -1.05
N VAL A 500 -29.44 12.25 -2.14
CA VAL A 500 -29.52 10.84 -2.50
C VAL A 500 -28.74 10.64 -3.79
N THR A 501 -27.71 9.82 -3.75
CA THR A 501 -26.89 9.49 -4.91
C THR A 501 -26.69 8.00 -5.01
N ASP A 502 -26.61 7.47 -6.21
CA ASP A 502 -26.19 6.09 -6.46
C ASP A 502 -24.69 5.94 -6.68
N SER A 503 -23.95 7.06 -6.63
CA SER A 503 -22.50 7.07 -6.61
C SER A 503 -21.98 6.83 -5.19
N GLN A 504 -21.55 5.60 -4.92
CA GLN A 504 -20.84 5.27 -3.67
C GLN A 504 -19.59 6.14 -3.50
N TYR A 505 -18.92 6.48 -4.61
CA TYR A 505 -17.75 7.34 -4.62
C TYR A 505 -18.10 8.75 -4.11
N VAL A 506 -19.10 9.41 -4.68
CA VAL A 506 -19.47 10.77 -4.26
C VAL A 506 -20.04 10.78 -2.86
N CYS A 507 -20.88 9.80 -2.49
CA CYS A 507 -21.38 9.66 -1.12
C CYS A 507 -20.22 9.60 -0.11
N GLY A 508 -19.22 8.75 -0.37
CA GLY A 508 -18.05 8.62 0.50
C GLY A 508 -17.11 9.83 0.50
N VAL A 509 -17.12 10.66 -0.55
CA VAL A 509 -16.41 11.95 -0.58
C VAL A 509 -17.14 12.96 0.30
N VAL A 510 -18.44 13.16 0.09
CA VAL A 510 -19.27 14.13 0.83
C VAL A 510 -19.22 13.89 2.34
N GLN A 511 -19.28 12.62 2.77
CA GLN A 511 -19.22 12.24 4.19
C GLN A 511 -17.91 12.64 4.89
N ARG A 512 -16.81 12.81 4.15
CA ARG A 512 -15.46 13.00 4.73
C ARG A 512 -14.82 14.34 4.40
N LEU A 513 -15.37 15.10 3.45
CA LEU A 513 -14.69 16.25 2.88
C LEU A 513 -14.82 17.52 3.74
N GLU A 514 -15.92 17.67 4.48
CA GLU A 514 -16.11 18.81 5.38
C GLU A 514 -14.97 18.90 6.40
N LYS A 515 -14.38 20.10 6.57
CA LYS A 515 -13.23 20.37 7.45
C LYS A 515 -12.00 19.48 7.25
N ALA A 516 -11.95 18.68 6.18
CA ALA A 516 -10.81 17.84 5.88
C ALA A 516 -9.67 18.61 5.20
N TRP A 517 -8.47 18.06 5.32
CA TRP A 517 -7.33 18.52 4.56
C TRP A 517 -7.25 17.79 3.22
N LEU A 518 -7.00 18.56 2.16
CA LEU A 518 -6.96 18.07 0.80
C LEU A 518 -5.54 18.01 0.27
N LYS A 519 -5.11 16.80 -0.09
CA LYS A 519 -3.88 16.60 -0.85
C LYS A 519 -4.06 17.09 -2.27
N HIS A 520 -3.04 17.77 -2.77
CA HIS A 520 -2.94 18.03 -4.20
C HIS A 520 -2.96 16.70 -4.97
N VAL A 521 -3.79 16.61 -6.01
CA VAL A 521 -3.84 15.45 -6.92
C VAL A 521 -3.44 15.88 -8.33
N ASN A 522 -2.84 14.96 -9.08
CA ASN A 522 -2.34 15.26 -10.43
C ASN A 522 -3.47 15.61 -11.42
N ASN A 523 -4.69 15.16 -11.16
CA ASN A 523 -5.85 15.54 -11.96
C ASN A 523 -6.39 16.90 -11.47
N GLU A 524 -5.95 17.98 -12.12
CA GLU A 524 -6.34 19.36 -11.78
C GLU A 524 -7.85 19.59 -11.81
N GLN A 525 -8.56 18.98 -12.77
CA GLN A 525 -10.01 19.12 -12.89
C GLN A 525 -10.70 18.51 -11.66
N LEU A 526 -10.34 17.28 -11.28
CA LEU A 526 -10.88 16.63 -10.10
C LEU A 526 -10.50 17.37 -8.81
N PHE A 527 -9.27 17.85 -8.70
CA PHE A 527 -8.82 18.65 -7.56
C PHE A 527 -9.63 19.95 -7.42
N SER A 528 -9.92 20.61 -8.55
CA SER A 528 -10.74 21.82 -8.56
C SER A 528 -12.16 21.55 -8.04
N LEU A 529 -12.77 20.41 -8.40
CA LEU A 529 -14.08 20.01 -7.92
C LEU A 529 -14.07 19.64 -6.43
N PHE A 530 -13.03 18.94 -5.95
CA PHE A 530 -12.88 18.73 -4.51
C PHE A 530 -12.77 20.03 -3.74
N LYS A 531 -12.00 21.01 -4.23
CA LYS A 531 -11.91 22.34 -3.60
C LYS A 531 -13.26 23.06 -3.62
N GLN A 532 -14.01 22.98 -4.72
CA GLN A 532 -15.36 23.56 -4.80
C GLN A 532 -16.30 22.90 -3.79
N LEU A 533 -16.44 21.57 -3.82
CA LEU A 533 -17.31 20.87 -2.85
C LEU A 533 -16.86 21.13 -1.41
N TRP A 534 -15.56 21.14 -1.14
CA TRP A 534 -15.02 21.48 0.18
C TRP A 534 -15.46 22.88 0.61
N TYR A 535 -15.36 23.88 -0.27
CA TYR A 535 -15.82 25.24 0.00
C TYR A 535 -17.33 25.28 0.26
N GLU A 536 -18.12 24.59 -0.55
CA GLU A 536 -19.57 24.49 -0.37
C GLU A 536 -19.95 23.86 0.97
N LEU A 537 -19.30 22.77 1.37
CA LEU A 537 -19.58 22.11 2.65
C LEU A 537 -19.18 22.97 3.85
N ASN A 538 -18.00 23.61 3.81
CA ASN A 538 -17.48 24.38 4.94
C ASN A 538 -18.21 25.72 5.15
N ARG A 539 -18.84 26.30 4.13
CA ARG A 539 -19.60 27.55 4.26
C ARG A 539 -21.05 27.34 4.77
N ARG A 540 -21.55 26.10 4.77
CA ARG A 540 -22.93 25.79 5.18
C ARG A 540 -23.15 26.05 6.67
N GLN A 541 -24.31 26.62 6.98
CA GLN A 541 -24.78 26.84 8.35
C GLN A 541 -25.77 25.78 8.84
N ASN A 542 -26.42 25.09 7.90
CA ASN A 542 -27.42 24.07 8.16
C ASN A 542 -26.89 22.67 7.91
N ASP A 543 -27.39 21.71 8.68
CA ASP A 543 -27.02 20.31 8.57
C ASP A 543 -27.50 19.71 7.25
N PHE A 544 -26.82 18.65 6.82
CA PHE A 544 -27.18 17.93 5.61
C PHE A 544 -27.04 16.43 5.84
N TYR A 545 -27.76 15.65 5.07
CA TYR A 545 -27.68 14.20 5.08
C TYR A 545 -27.32 13.70 3.69
N VAL A 546 -26.49 12.66 3.60
CA VAL A 546 -26.17 12.01 2.32
C VAL A 546 -26.44 10.51 2.43
N LEU A 547 -27.24 10.01 1.49
CA LEU A 547 -27.61 8.62 1.37
C LEU A 547 -27.08 8.06 0.06
N HIS A 548 -26.36 6.96 0.16
CA HIS A 548 -26.07 6.11 -0.99
C HIS A 548 -27.26 5.16 -1.23
N THR A 549 -27.80 5.16 -2.44
CA THR A 549 -28.79 4.19 -2.90
C THR A 549 -28.20 3.28 -3.97
N ARG A 550 -28.77 2.09 -4.16
CA ARG A 550 -28.34 1.21 -5.24
C ARG A 550 -28.88 1.73 -6.58
N SER A 551 -28.01 1.87 -7.58
CA SER A 551 -28.43 2.20 -8.94
C SER A 551 -29.38 1.15 -9.51
N HIS A 552 -30.30 1.58 -10.37
CA HIS A 552 -31.22 0.71 -11.10
C HIS A 552 -32.02 -0.29 -10.24
N THR A 553 -32.39 0.13 -9.03
CA THR A 553 -33.27 -0.65 -8.14
C THR A 553 -34.74 -0.59 -8.59
N ASN A 554 -35.45 -1.73 -8.61
CA ASN A 554 -36.90 -1.75 -8.85
C ASN A 554 -37.74 -1.76 -7.56
N LEU A 555 -37.11 -1.45 -6.41
CA LEU A 555 -37.86 -1.26 -5.17
C LEU A 555 -38.85 -0.09 -5.32
N PRO A 556 -40.08 -0.21 -4.79
CA PRO A 556 -41.00 0.92 -4.72
C PRO A 556 -40.54 1.91 -3.65
N GLY A 557 -41.01 3.15 -3.74
CA GLY A 557 -40.81 4.18 -2.72
C GLY A 557 -40.18 5.45 -3.25
N PHE A 558 -40.25 6.50 -2.43
CA PHE A 558 -39.81 7.85 -2.77
C PHE A 558 -38.35 7.89 -3.24
N ILE A 559 -37.47 7.16 -2.53
CA ILE A 559 -36.03 7.12 -2.83
C ILE A 559 -35.75 6.48 -4.20
N ALA A 560 -36.35 5.33 -4.46
CA ALA A 560 -36.16 4.61 -5.72
C ALA A 560 -36.81 5.32 -6.91
N GLU A 561 -37.96 5.98 -6.73
CA GLU A 561 -38.59 6.78 -7.78
C GLU A 561 -37.73 8.01 -8.15
N GLY A 562 -37.20 8.72 -7.15
CA GLY A 562 -36.33 9.87 -7.39
C GLY A 562 -35.04 9.49 -8.12
N ASN A 563 -34.37 8.40 -7.71
CA ASN A 563 -33.18 7.91 -8.41
C ASN A 563 -33.50 7.51 -9.86
N ARG A 564 -34.59 6.74 -10.08
CA ARG A 564 -35.01 6.33 -11.43
C ARG A 564 -35.33 7.52 -12.35
N ARG A 565 -35.67 8.69 -11.79
CA ARG A 565 -35.87 9.92 -12.58
C ARG A 565 -34.53 10.54 -12.96
N ALA A 566 -33.60 10.65 -12.00
CA ALA A 566 -32.25 11.12 -12.29
C ALA A 566 -31.57 10.24 -13.37
N ASP A 567 -31.62 8.91 -13.25
CA ASP A 567 -31.11 7.93 -14.23
C ASP A 567 -31.69 8.11 -15.64
N ARG A 568 -32.96 8.51 -15.75
CA ARG A 568 -33.63 8.66 -17.05
C ARG A 568 -33.11 9.89 -17.81
N LEU A 569 -32.72 10.94 -17.09
CA LEU A 569 -32.23 12.19 -17.68
C LEU A 569 -30.76 12.09 -18.11
N THR A 570 -30.03 11.14 -17.54
CA THR A 570 -28.66 10.78 -17.93
C THR A 570 -28.61 9.78 -19.11
N ALA A 571 -29.75 9.19 -19.50
CA ALA A 571 -29.88 8.25 -20.61
C ALA A 571 -30.21 8.92 -21.97
N THR A 572 -29.79 8.30 -23.08
CA THR A 572 -29.95 8.84 -24.44
C THR A 572 -31.39 8.66 -24.93
N VAL A 573 -32.08 9.76 -25.24
CA VAL A 573 -33.37 9.77 -25.93
C VAL A 573 -33.12 9.46 -27.41
N TRP A 574 -33.29 8.20 -27.84
CA TRP A 574 -33.76 7.76 -29.17
C TRP A 574 -33.62 6.24 -29.32
N ALA A 575 -34.74 5.52 -29.29
CA ALA A 575 -35.00 4.34 -30.12
C ALA A 575 -36.46 3.93 -30.00
N THR A 576 -37.13 3.81 -31.14
CA THR A 576 -38.37 3.03 -31.35
C THR A 576 -38.31 1.68 -30.61
N PRO A 577 -39.46 1.10 -30.20
CA PRO A 577 -39.45 -0.13 -29.41
C PRO A 577 -38.90 -1.29 -30.24
N VAL A 578 -37.60 -1.52 -30.11
CA VAL A 578 -36.92 -2.74 -30.54
C VAL A 578 -37.63 -3.90 -29.82
N PRO A 579 -38.06 -4.97 -30.53
CA PRO A 579 -38.63 -6.13 -29.89
C PRO A 579 -37.76 -6.57 -28.72
N GLN A 580 -38.35 -6.78 -27.54
CA GLN A 580 -37.61 -7.08 -26.31
C GLN A 580 -36.55 -8.17 -26.51
N THR A 581 -36.81 -9.15 -27.38
CA THR A 581 -35.90 -10.22 -27.75
C THR A 581 -34.63 -9.75 -28.44
N ILE A 582 -34.71 -8.75 -29.34
CA ILE A 582 -33.54 -8.17 -30.00
C ILE A 582 -32.78 -7.28 -29.04
N LYS A 583 -33.48 -6.49 -28.19
CA LYS A 583 -32.85 -5.67 -27.16
C LYS A 583 -32.16 -6.54 -26.10
N GLN A 584 -32.77 -7.65 -25.70
CA GLN A 584 -32.17 -8.66 -24.83
C GLN A 584 -30.97 -9.31 -25.50
N ALA A 585 -31.03 -9.63 -26.80
CA ALA A 585 -29.90 -10.19 -27.52
C ALA A 585 -28.76 -9.18 -27.72
N GLN A 586 -29.06 -7.90 -27.91
CA GLN A 586 -28.09 -6.82 -27.99
C GLN A 586 -27.41 -6.59 -26.64
N LEU A 587 -28.18 -6.48 -25.54
CA LEU A 587 -27.64 -6.37 -24.19
C LEU A 587 -26.86 -7.62 -23.80
N SER A 588 -27.36 -8.81 -24.15
CA SER A 588 -26.65 -10.07 -23.96
C SER A 588 -25.36 -10.10 -24.77
N HIS A 589 -25.34 -9.61 -26.01
CA HIS A 589 -24.11 -9.54 -26.79
C HIS A 589 -23.14 -8.45 -26.30
N GLU A 590 -23.62 -7.27 -25.93
CA GLU A 590 -22.81 -6.17 -25.38
C GLU A 590 -22.17 -6.58 -24.06
N PHE A 591 -22.88 -7.39 -23.26
CA PHE A 591 -22.40 -7.88 -21.98
C PHE A 591 -21.54 -9.16 -22.11
N PHE A 592 -21.87 -10.10 -23.00
CA PHE A 592 -21.23 -11.42 -23.10
C PHE A 592 -20.41 -11.67 -24.37
N HIS A 593 -20.40 -10.74 -25.34
CA HIS A 593 -19.76 -10.86 -26.66
C HIS A 593 -20.03 -12.21 -27.36
N GLN A 594 -21.26 -12.70 -27.27
CA GLN A 594 -21.68 -13.99 -27.79
C GLN A 594 -21.57 -14.06 -29.33
N SER A 595 -21.12 -15.20 -29.87
CA SER A 595 -21.12 -15.42 -31.32
C SER A 595 -22.54 -15.34 -31.92
N ALA A 596 -22.64 -14.98 -33.21
CA ALA A 596 -23.92 -14.94 -33.90
C ALA A 596 -24.70 -16.27 -33.83
N LYS A 597 -23.99 -17.41 -33.82
CA LYS A 597 -24.60 -18.74 -33.66
C LYS A 597 -25.25 -18.91 -32.29
N ALA A 598 -24.61 -18.40 -31.23
CA ALA A 598 -25.13 -18.48 -29.86
C ALA A 598 -26.34 -17.57 -29.68
N LEU A 599 -26.29 -16.33 -30.17
CA LEU A 599 -27.41 -15.38 -30.12
C LEU A 599 -28.64 -15.92 -30.85
N ARG A 600 -28.44 -16.49 -32.05
CA ARG A 600 -29.52 -17.14 -32.82
C ARG A 600 -30.19 -18.27 -32.03
N LYS A 601 -29.40 -19.19 -31.47
CA LYS A 601 -29.94 -20.35 -30.75
C LYS A 601 -30.61 -19.95 -29.44
N GLN A 602 -30.08 -18.95 -28.76
CA GLN A 602 -30.55 -18.53 -27.43
C GLN A 602 -31.77 -17.62 -27.47
N PHE A 603 -31.88 -16.75 -28.48
CA PHE A 603 -32.94 -15.75 -28.58
C PHE A 603 -33.86 -15.96 -29.80
N GLY A 604 -33.71 -17.07 -30.53
CA GLY A 604 -34.55 -17.40 -31.69
C GLY A 604 -34.40 -16.44 -32.88
N LEU A 605 -33.26 -15.73 -32.97
CA LEU A 605 -33.05 -14.69 -33.99
C LEU A 605 -32.76 -15.27 -35.38
N SER A 606 -33.04 -14.48 -36.42
CA SER A 606 -32.51 -14.77 -37.76
C SER A 606 -30.98 -14.66 -37.77
N TRP A 607 -30.34 -15.33 -38.73
CA TRP A 607 -28.89 -15.25 -38.87
C TRP A 607 -28.41 -13.83 -39.16
N ASP A 608 -29.15 -13.07 -39.95
CA ASP A 608 -28.77 -11.72 -40.35
C ASP A 608 -28.87 -10.75 -39.18
N THR A 609 -29.93 -10.84 -38.37
CA THR A 609 -30.07 -10.05 -37.15
C THR A 609 -28.97 -10.39 -36.14
N ALA A 610 -28.69 -11.68 -35.90
CA ALA A 610 -27.63 -12.09 -34.98
C ALA A 610 -26.24 -11.65 -35.44
N ARG A 611 -25.93 -11.72 -36.75
CA ARG A 611 -24.65 -11.24 -37.31
C ARG A 611 -24.54 -9.72 -37.28
N ALA A 612 -25.64 -9.00 -37.52
CA ALA A 612 -25.67 -7.54 -37.42
C ALA A 612 -25.36 -7.06 -36.00
N ILE A 613 -25.91 -7.73 -34.97
CA ILE A 613 -25.59 -7.44 -33.56
C ILE A 613 -24.10 -7.62 -33.28
N VAL A 614 -23.48 -8.72 -33.76
CA VAL A 614 -22.04 -8.95 -33.56
C VAL A 614 -21.17 -7.96 -34.35
N ARG A 615 -21.54 -7.64 -35.59
CA ARG A 615 -20.80 -6.70 -36.44
C ARG A 615 -20.88 -5.26 -35.93
N ALA A 616 -21.97 -4.90 -35.25
CA ALA A 616 -22.15 -3.59 -34.65
C ALA A 616 -21.38 -3.41 -33.32
N CYS A 617 -20.76 -4.47 -32.78
CA CYS A 617 -19.97 -4.40 -31.55
C CYS A 617 -18.52 -3.96 -31.85
N PRO A 618 -18.07 -2.80 -31.34
CA PRO A 618 -16.72 -2.28 -31.57
C PRO A 618 -15.62 -3.23 -31.09
N ASP A 619 -15.87 -3.98 -30.01
CA ASP A 619 -14.90 -4.91 -29.40
C ASP A 619 -14.76 -6.23 -30.15
N CYS A 620 -15.76 -6.61 -30.95
CA CYS A 620 -15.76 -7.86 -31.72
C CYS A 620 -15.31 -7.69 -33.17
N GLN A 621 -15.36 -6.46 -33.70
CA GLN A 621 -14.99 -6.13 -35.07
C GLN A 621 -13.55 -6.54 -35.46
N PRO A 622 -12.52 -6.41 -34.59
CA PRO A 622 -11.13 -6.74 -34.94
C PRO A 622 -10.83 -8.25 -35.02
N PHE A 623 -11.71 -9.11 -34.50
CA PHE A 623 -11.41 -10.53 -34.23
C PHE A 623 -12.21 -11.51 -35.10
N ALA A 624 -12.77 -11.03 -36.22
CA ALA A 624 -13.62 -11.82 -37.10
C ALA A 624 -12.80 -12.78 -37.99
N ALA A 625 -12.35 -13.91 -37.41
CA ALA A 625 -12.32 -15.27 -37.97
C ALA A 625 -11.07 -16.05 -37.52
N ILE A 626 -11.25 -17.17 -36.81
CA ILE A 626 -10.59 -18.48 -37.06
C ILE A 626 -11.53 -19.58 -36.55
N HIS A 627 -12.09 -20.39 -37.46
CA HIS A 627 -12.70 -21.67 -37.12
C HIS A 627 -11.74 -22.78 -37.58
N GLN A 628 -11.21 -23.58 -36.64
CA GLN A 628 -10.67 -24.90 -36.96
C GLN A 628 -11.59 -25.96 -36.36
N THR A 629 -11.93 -26.94 -37.19
CA THR A 629 -12.81 -28.08 -36.91
C THR A 629 -11.97 -29.29 -36.55
N GLY A 630 -12.20 -29.86 -35.37
CA GLY A 630 -11.53 -31.08 -34.91
C GLY A 630 -12.31 -31.78 -33.80
N VAL A 631 -12.36 -33.11 -33.85
CA VAL A 631 -13.08 -33.98 -32.90
C VAL A 631 -12.23 -34.10 -31.63
N ASN A 632 -12.68 -33.47 -30.54
CA ASN A 632 -12.03 -33.58 -29.22
C ASN A 632 -12.68 -34.72 -28.43
N LEU A 633 -11.87 -35.52 -27.73
CA LEU A 633 -12.37 -36.45 -26.70
C LEU A 633 -12.99 -35.62 -25.56
N GLN A 634 -14.30 -35.70 -25.40
CA GLN A 634 -15.06 -35.05 -24.34
C GLN A 634 -15.67 -36.12 -23.43
N GLY A 635 -15.71 -35.87 -22.12
CA GLY A 635 -16.56 -36.64 -21.23
C GLY A 635 -18.02 -36.63 -21.74
N LEU A 636 -18.74 -37.72 -21.50
CA LEU A 636 -20.16 -37.89 -21.78
C LEU A 636 -21.05 -37.29 -20.67
N TYR A 637 -20.51 -37.12 -19.47
CA TYR A 637 -21.15 -36.50 -18.32
C TYR A 637 -20.16 -35.68 -17.48
N ALA A 638 -20.67 -34.80 -16.62
CA ALA A 638 -19.86 -33.93 -15.78
C ALA A 638 -18.96 -34.74 -14.84
N LEU A 639 -17.76 -34.22 -14.55
CA LEU A 639 -16.74 -34.89 -13.73
C LEU A 639 -16.20 -36.21 -14.30
N GLN A 640 -16.54 -36.60 -15.53
CA GLN A 640 -15.97 -37.82 -16.09
C GLN A 640 -14.50 -37.64 -16.49
N LEU A 641 -14.19 -36.58 -17.23
CA LEU A 641 -12.86 -36.33 -17.79
C LEU A 641 -12.45 -34.88 -17.64
N TRP A 642 -11.41 -34.64 -16.86
CA TRP A 642 -10.74 -33.35 -16.77
C TRP A 642 -9.46 -33.32 -17.59
N GLN A 643 -9.10 -32.14 -18.10
CA GLN A 643 -7.77 -31.84 -18.64
C GLN A 643 -7.10 -30.81 -17.75
N THR A 644 -5.85 -31.06 -17.37
CA THR A 644 -5.06 -30.14 -16.55
C THR A 644 -3.75 -29.79 -17.25
N ASP A 645 -3.41 -28.51 -17.24
CA ASP A 645 -2.14 -27.99 -17.78
C ASP A 645 -1.69 -26.73 -17.02
N VAL A 646 -0.44 -26.29 -17.23
CA VAL A 646 0.13 -25.08 -16.62
C VAL A 646 0.39 -24.03 -17.70
N THR A 647 0.04 -22.77 -17.41
CA THR A 647 0.41 -21.64 -18.24
C THR A 647 1.22 -20.61 -17.47
N HIS A 648 2.04 -19.85 -18.19
CA HIS A 648 2.91 -18.83 -17.62
C HIS A 648 2.33 -17.43 -17.77
N ILE A 649 2.27 -16.68 -16.66
CA ILE A 649 1.85 -15.28 -16.60
C ILE A 649 2.95 -14.49 -15.87
N ALA A 650 3.88 -13.92 -16.64
CA ALA A 650 5.06 -13.23 -16.12
C ALA A 650 4.72 -12.10 -15.12
N GLU A 651 3.56 -11.45 -15.29
CA GLU A 651 3.08 -10.35 -14.44
C GLU A 651 2.84 -10.76 -12.97
N PHE A 652 2.66 -12.04 -12.68
CA PHE A 652 2.44 -12.54 -11.30
C PHE A 652 3.73 -12.81 -10.52
N GLY A 653 4.89 -12.44 -11.07
CA GLY A 653 6.18 -12.48 -10.38
C GLY A 653 6.52 -13.87 -9.84
N ARG A 654 6.59 -14.02 -8.51
CA ARG A 654 6.93 -15.30 -7.87
C ARG A 654 5.84 -16.37 -8.01
N GLN A 655 4.60 -16.01 -8.39
CA GLN A 655 3.46 -16.92 -8.61
C GLN A 655 3.06 -16.99 -10.10
N LYS A 656 4.05 -16.86 -11.00
CA LYS A 656 3.87 -16.85 -12.45
C LYS A 656 3.34 -18.15 -13.08
N TRP A 657 3.28 -19.25 -12.33
CA TRP A 657 2.85 -20.56 -12.82
C TRP A 657 1.37 -20.76 -12.51
N VAL A 658 0.50 -20.63 -13.50
CA VAL A 658 -0.94 -20.75 -13.31
C VAL A 658 -1.39 -22.13 -13.74
N HIS A 659 -1.78 -22.96 -12.77
CA HIS A 659 -2.29 -24.31 -13.00
C HIS A 659 -3.78 -24.23 -13.31
N ILE A 660 -4.23 -24.97 -14.32
CA ILE A 660 -5.57 -24.87 -14.88
C ILE A 660 -6.15 -26.26 -15.06
N SER A 661 -7.33 -26.53 -14.50
CA SER A 661 -8.11 -27.76 -14.71
C SER A 661 -9.46 -27.45 -15.34
N ILE A 662 -9.82 -28.16 -16.41
CA ILE A 662 -11.11 -28.01 -17.09
C ILE A 662 -11.85 -29.34 -17.19
N ASP A 663 -13.13 -29.34 -16.82
CA ASP A 663 -14.04 -30.43 -17.14
C ASP A 663 -14.41 -30.38 -18.64
N THR A 664 -14.06 -31.43 -19.37
CA THR A 664 -14.23 -31.49 -20.84
C THR A 664 -15.69 -31.60 -21.28
N TYR A 665 -16.61 -32.03 -20.41
CA TYR A 665 -18.04 -32.07 -20.70
C TYR A 665 -18.75 -30.74 -20.41
N SER A 666 -18.61 -30.24 -19.18
CA SER A 666 -19.29 -29.02 -18.75
C SER A 666 -18.59 -27.73 -19.18
N GLY A 667 -17.29 -27.82 -19.50
CA GLY A 667 -16.42 -26.68 -19.76
C GLY A 667 -15.97 -25.95 -18.49
N THR A 668 -16.35 -26.41 -17.31
CA THR A 668 -16.05 -25.76 -16.01
C THR A 668 -14.55 -25.70 -15.76
N LEU A 669 -14.03 -24.51 -15.44
CA LEU A 669 -12.61 -24.21 -15.31
C LEU A 669 -12.24 -23.83 -13.87
N TRP A 670 -11.14 -24.38 -13.35
CA TRP A 670 -10.50 -23.93 -12.11
C TRP A 670 -9.05 -23.53 -12.39
N ALA A 671 -8.61 -22.41 -11.82
CA ALA A 671 -7.24 -21.92 -12.00
C ALA A 671 -6.64 -21.45 -10.67
N THR A 672 -5.37 -21.75 -10.42
CA THR A 672 -4.63 -21.27 -9.24
C THR A 672 -3.26 -20.74 -9.61
N ALA A 673 -2.86 -19.63 -9.00
CA ALA A 673 -1.52 -19.04 -9.19
C ALA A 673 -0.52 -19.66 -8.21
N GLU A 674 0.55 -20.25 -8.74
CA GLU A 674 1.50 -21.06 -7.99
C GLU A 674 2.96 -20.66 -8.17
N SER A 675 3.77 -21.03 -7.16
CA SER A 675 5.21 -20.72 -7.14
C SER A 675 6.07 -21.64 -8.03
N GLY A 676 5.50 -22.73 -8.55
CA GLY A 676 6.19 -23.70 -9.39
C GLY A 676 5.27 -24.81 -9.92
N GLU A 677 5.88 -25.80 -10.59
CA GLU A 677 5.22 -26.96 -11.19
C GLU A 677 5.55 -28.28 -10.48
N LYS A 678 6.09 -28.22 -9.25
CA LYS A 678 6.47 -29.43 -8.52
C LYS A 678 5.21 -30.16 -8.04
N ALA A 679 5.34 -31.45 -7.71
CA ALA A 679 4.24 -32.27 -7.20
C ALA A 679 3.42 -31.62 -6.07
N LYS A 680 4.08 -30.88 -5.16
CA LYS A 680 3.40 -30.16 -4.07
C LYS A 680 2.46 -29.04 -4.56
N ASP A 681 2.78 -28.44 -5.69
CA ASP A 681 2.04 -27.31 -6.29
C ASP A 681 0.87 -27.86 -7.10
N VAL A 682 1.10 -28.94 -7.86
CA VAL A 682 0.06 -29.72 -8.55
C VAL A 682 -0.99 -30.27 -7.57
N ILE A 683 -0.55 -30.91 -6.48
CA ILE A 683 -1.46 -31.46 -5.46
C ILE A 683 -2.29 -30.35 -4.82
N ARG A 684 -1.69 -29.19 -4.57
CA ARG A 684 -2.40 -28.05 -3.97
C ARG A 684 -3.45 -27.47 -4.92
N HIS A 685 -3.13 -27.35 -6.21
CA HIS A 685 -4.09 -26.98 -7.24
C HIS A 685 -5.28 -27.96 -7.29
N TRP A 686 -5.02 -29.27 -7.38
CA TRP A 686 -6.10 -30.26 -7.45
C TRP A 686 -6.88 -30.41 -6.16
N THR A 687 -6.26 -30.25 -4.99
CA THR A 687 -6.99 -30.24 -3.71
C THR A 687 -8.01 -29.10 -3.69
N ALA A 688 -7.62 -27.91 -4.14
CA ALA A 688 -8.53 -26.77 -4.28
C ALA A 688 -9.60 -27.02 -5.34
N ALA A 689 -9.22 -27.57 -6.51
CA ALA A 689 -10.14 -27.88 -7.59
C ALA A 689 -11.18 -28.94 -7.20
N PHE A 690 -10.77 -30.00 -6.49
CA PHE A 690 -11.66 -31.07 -6.03
C PHE A 690 -12.66 -30.56 -4.99
N ALA A 691 -12.20 -29.70 -4.07
CA ALA A 691 -13.08 -29.06 -3.10
C ALA A 691 -14.11 -28.14 -3.78
N ALA A 692 -13.75 -27.46 -4.87
CA ALA A 692 -14.60 -26.49 -5.55
C ALA A 692 -15.53 -27.08 -6.61
N LEU A 693 -15.06 -28.06 -7.38
CA LEU A 693 -15.76 -28.61 -8.55
C LEU A 693 -16.29 -30.03 -8.32
N GLY A 694 -15.80 -30.73 -7.29
CA GLY A 694 -15.98 -32.17 -7.11
C GLY A 694 -14.81 -32.98 -7.70
N VAL A 695 -14.79 -34.27 -7.40
CA VAL A 695 -13.69 -35.18 -7.78
C VAL A 695 -14.01 -35.85 -9.13
N PRO A 696 -13.15 -35.73 -10.15
CA PRO A 696 -13.39 -36.36 -11.43
C PRO A 696 -13.06 -37.85 -11.44
N SER A 697 -13.69 -38.62 -12.33
CA SER A 697 -13.34 -40.03 -12.54
C SER A 697 -11.98 -40.18 -13.21
N THR A 698 -11.64 -39.30 -14.16
CA THR A 698 -10.37 -39.33 -14.90
C THR A 698 -9.78 -37.93 -15.06
N ILE A 699 -8.48 -37.79 -14.83
CA ILE A 699 -7.71 -36.57 -15.16
C ILE A 699 -6.69 -36.92 -16.24
N LYS A 700 -6.63 -36.07 -17.26
CA LYS A 700 -5.64 -36.14 -18.32
C LYS A 700 -4.61 -35.02 -18.17
N THR A 701 -3.34 -35.38 -18.09
CA THR A 701 -2.20 -34.43 -18.05
C THR A 701 -1.12 -34.80 -19.06
N ASP A 702 -0.10 -33.94 -19.19
CA ASP A 702 1.09 -34.24 -19.97
C ASP A 702 2.03 -35.11 -19.13
N ASN A 703 3.21 -35.41 -19.68
CA ASN A 703 4.26 -36.15 -18.96
C ASN A 703 5.14 -35.24 -18.09
N GLY A 704 4.64 -34.08 -17.68
CA GLY A 704 5.36 -33.15 -16.82
C GLY A 704 5.83 -33.83 -15.52
N PRO A 705 7.07 -33.57 -15.06
CA PRO A 705 7.64 -34.25 -13.87
C PRO A 705 6.81 -34.11 -12.59
N GLY A 706 6.02 -33.03 -12.48
CA GLY A 706 5.08 -32.82 -11.39
C GLY A 706 3.88 -33.78 -11.40
N TYR A 707 3.37 -34.13 -12.58
CA TYR A 707 2.19 -35.00 -12.74
C TYR A 707 2.52 -36.48 -12.61
N ILE A 708 3.66 -36.91 -13.14
CA ILE A 708 4.09 -38.32 -13.09
C ILE A 708 4.82 -38.71 -11.80
N SER A 709 4.94 -37.79 -10.84
CA SER A 709 5.66 -38.06 -9.60
C SER A 709 4.94 -39.11 -8.73
N GLN A 710 5.71 -39.90 -7.97
CA GLN A 710 5.16 -40.89 -7.04
C GLN A 710 4.21 -40.26 -6.00
N LYS A 711 4.47 -39.02 -5.58
CA LYS A 711 3.60 -38.29 -4.65
C LYS A 711 2.25 -37.95 -5.28
N THR A 712 2.26 -37.55 -6.55
CA THR A 712 1.05 -37.19 -7.30
C THR A 712 0.21 -38.42 -7.64
N GLN A 713 0.85 -39.52 -8.05
CA GLN A 713 0.18 -40.80 -8.28
C GLN A 713 -0.48 -41.33 -7.00
N ARG A 714 0.22 -41.30 -5.87
CA ARG A 714 -0.36 -41.70 -4.56
C ARG A 714 -1.53 -40.81 -4.15
N PHE A 715 -1.45 -39.50 -4.42
CA PHE A 715 -2.56 -38.58 -4.20
C PHE A 715 -3.78 -38.98 -5.03
N LEU A 716 -3.64 -39.15 -6.35
CA LEU A 716 -4.79 -39.52 -7.21
C LEU A 716 -5.39 -40.89 -6.84
N GLN A 717 -4.55 -41.85 -6.45
CA GLN A 717 -5.02 -43.15 -5.94
C GLN A 717 -5.88 -43.01 -4.67
N LEU A 718 -5.47 -42.16 -3.72
CA LEU A 718 -6.25 -41.91 -2.49
C LEU A 718 -7.62 -41.27 -2.77
N TRP A 719 -7.72 -40.49 -3.84
CA TRP A 719 -8.96 -39.83 -4.26
C TRP A 719 -9.76 -40.65 -5.28
N GLY A 720 -9.31 -41.85 -5.66
CA GLY A 720 -10.01 -42.72 -6.61
C GLY A 720 -10.02 -42.20 -8.05
N VAL A 721 -9.08 -41.34 -8.43
CA VAL A 721 -9.03 -40.70 -9.75
C VAL A 721 -8.09 -41.46 -10.68
N VAL A 722 -8.56 -41.84 -11.86
CA VAL A 722 -7.73 -42.45 -12.89
C VAL A 722 -6.89 -41.36 -13.57
N HIS A 723 -5.57 -41.53 -13.56
CA HIS A 723 -4.64 -40.62 -14.25
C HIS A 723 -4.27 -41.17 -15.62
N VAL A 724 -4.49 -40.37 -16.67
CA VAL A 724 -4.09 -40.72 -18.03
C VAL A 724 -3.11 -39.67 -18.54
N THR A 725 -1.92 -40.07 -18.98
CA THR A 725 -0.99 -39.14 -19.61
C THR A 725 -1.15 -39.14 -21.13
N GLY A 726 -1.10 -37.95 -21.74
CA GLY A 726 -1.15 -37.78 -23.19
C GLY A 726 0.24 -37.82 -23.83
N ILE A 727 0.30 -38.14 -25.13
CA ILE A 727 1.50 -37.93 -25.96
C ILE A 727 1.69 -36.40 -26.15
N PRO A 728 2.87 -35.83 -25.87
CA PRO A 728 3.17 -34.43 -26.16
C PRO A 728 2.97 -34.12 -27.64
N HIS A 729 2.37 -32.97 -27.98
CA HIS A 729 2.15 -32.50 -29.36
C HIS A 729 1.15 -33.30 -30.22
N SER A 730 0.10 -33.90 -29.65
CA SER A 730 -1.10 -34.23 -30.44
C SER A 730 -2.07 -33.04 -30.46
N PRO A 731 -2.14 -32.24 -31.56
CA PRO A 731 -2.95 -31.01 -31.62
C PRO A 731 -4.46 -31.24 -31.44
N GLN A 732 -4.92 -32.49 -31.48
CA GLN A 732 -6.33 -32.86 -31.36
C GLN A 732 -6.74 -33.29 -29.93
N GLY A 733 -5.78 -33.70 -29.09
CA GLY A 733 -6.06 -34.25 -27.76
C GLY A 733 -6.04 -33.24 -26.60
N TRP A 734 -5.60 -32.01 -26.89
CA TRP A 734 -5.22 -30.96 -25.93
C TRP A 734 -5.93 -29.61 -26.15
N ALA A 735 -6.72 -29.52 -27.23
CA ALA A 735 -7.29 -28.24 -27.68
C ALA A 735 -8.33 -27.64 -26.71
N ILE A 736 -8.84 -28.38 -25.72
CA ILE A 736 -9.79 -27.83 -24.73
C ILE A 736 -9.05 -27.01 -23.67
N VAL A 737 -7.97 -27.54 -23.07
CA VAL A 737 -7.19 -26.80 -22.07
C VAL A 737 -6.40 -25.64 -22.70
N GLU A 738 -5.85 -25.81 -23.91
CA GLU A 738 -5.13 -24.72 -24.62
C GLU A 738 -6.03 -23.54 -24.98
N ARG A 739 -7.28 -23.79 -25.41
CA ARG A 739 -8.27 -22.72 -25.63
C ARG A 739 -8.63 -21.99 -24.34
N SER A 740 -8.60 -22.72 -23.21
CA SER A 740 -8.86 -22.16 -21.90
C SER A 740 -7.72 -21.25 -21.43
N HIS A 741 -6.47 -21.59 -21.75
CA HIS A 741 -5.30 -20.72 -21.52
C HIS A 741 -5.46 -19.35 -22.20
N GLN A 742 -5.81 -19.35 -23.48
CA GLN A 742 -6.01 -18.09 -24.22
C GLN A 742 -7.17 -17.28 -23.65
N THR A 743 -8.25 -17.94 -23.23
CA THR A 743 -9.42 -17.27 -22.63
C THR A 743 -9.07 -16.57 -21.32
N LEU A 744 -8.30 -17.24 -20.44
CA LEU A 744 -7.85 -16.65 -19.17
C LEU A 744 -6.88 -15.47 -19.39
N LYS A 745 -5.94 -15.59 -20.33
CA LYS A 745 -5.00 -14.50 -20.66
C LYS A 745 -5.72 -13.27 -21.19
N HIS A 746 -6.67 -13.43 -22.11
CA HIS A 746 -7.48 -12.33 -22.60
C HIS A 746 -8.33 -11.67 -21.50
N MET A 747 -8.82 -12.44 -20.51
CA MET A 747 -9.55 -11.87 -19.37
C MET A 747 -8.64 -10.99 -18.50
N LEU A 748 -7.44 -11.46 -18.18
CA LEU A 748 -6.47 -10.72 -17.39
C LEU A 748 -5.93 -9.47 -18.10
N GLU A 749 -5.80 -9.50 -19.44
CA GLU A 749 -5.42 -8.33 -20.24
C GLU A 749 -6.48 -7.23 -20.19
N LYS A 750 -7.77 -7.59 -20.22
CA LYS A 750 -8.88 -6.64 -20.10
C LYS A 750 -8.96 -5.95 -18.73
N GLN A 751 -8.33 -6.52 -17.70
CA GLN A 751 -8.31 -5.96 -16.33
C GLN A 751 -7.19 -4.94 -16.08
N LYS A 752 -6.29 -4.69 -17.04
CA LYS A 752 -5.07 -3.86 -16.86
C LYS A 752 -5.30 -2.38 -16.45
N GLY A 753 -6.53 -1.89 -16.43
CA GLY A 753 -6.87 -0.50 -16.07
C GLY A 753 -7.37 -0.26 -14.64
N GLY A 754 -7.58 -1.29 -13.80
CA GLY A 754 -8.37 -1.12 -12.56
C GLY A 754 -7.83 -1.70 -11.25
N MET A 755 -6.80 -2.56 -11.25
CA MET A 755 -6.42 -3.34 -10.06
C MET A 755 -4.90 -3.43 -9.87
N VAL A 756 -4.25 -2.29 -9.63
CA VAL A 756 -2.81 -2.24 -9.27
C VAL A 756 -2.68 -2.51 -7.77
N GLY A 757 -2.12 -3.65 -7.39
CA GLY A 757 -1.78 -3.99 -5.99
C GLY A 757 -2.45 -5.24 -5.41
N GLU A 758 -3.34 -5.91 -6.14
CA GLU A 758 -3.99 -7.15 -5.66
C GLU A 758 -3.17 -8.41 -5.91
N SER A 759 -3.37 -9.44 -5.08
CA SER A 759 -2.63 -10.70 -5.20
C SER A 759 -2.99 -11.44 -6.50
N PRO A 760 -2.04 -12.21 -7.09
CA PRO A 760 -2.29 -13.01 -8.29
C PRO A 760 -3.54 -13.89 -8.25
N GLN A 761 -3.81 -14.52 -7.09
CA GLN A 761 -5.00 -15.37 -6.92
C GLN A 761 -6.29 -14.54 -6.91
N VAL A 762 -6.30 -13.38 -6.26
CA VAL A 762 -7.46 -12.46 -6.25
C VAL A 762 -7.75 -11.93 -7.67
N ARG A 763 -6.72 -11.67 -8.48
CA ARG A 763 -6.93 -11.29 -9.90
C ARG A 763 -7.52 -12.42 -10.75
N ILE A 764 -7.27 -13.68 -10.39
CA ILE A 764 -7.93 -14.85 -11.01
C ILE A 764 -9.37 -14.99 -10.49
N ASP A 765 -9.62 -14.69 -9.21
CA ASP A 765 -10.89 -14.93 -8.52
C ASP A 765 -11.96 -13.82 -8.75
N VAL A 766 -11.59 -12.54 -8.94
CA VAL A 766 -12.51 -11.37 -8.90
C VAL A 766 -13.35 -11.15 -10.18
N SER A 767 -13.85 -12.23 -10.78
CA SER A 767 -14.83 -12.14 -11.88
C SER A 767 -16.30 -12.12 -11.41
N SER A 768 -16.66 -11.31 -10.40
CA SER A 768 -18.08 -11.01 -10.14
C SER A 768 -18.33 -9.63 -9.54
N LYS A 769 -19.08 -8.80 -10.27
CA LYS A 769 -20.03 -7.86 -9.67
C LYS A 769 -21.26 -8.64 -9.19
N ASP A 770 -22.01 -8.13 -8.20
CA ASP A 770 -23.29 -8.65 -7.69
C ASP A 770 -24.39 -8.77 -8.77
N VAL A 771 -24.25 -9.73 -9.68
CA VAL A 771 -25.17 -9.99 -10.79
C VAL A 771 -26.05 -11.17 -10.41
N LYS A 772 -27.38 -11.01 -10.45
CA LYS A 772 -28.32 -12.09 -10.15
C LYS A 772 -28.76 -12.82 -11.43
N VAL A 773 -28.75 -14.16 -11.43
CA VAL A 773 -29.08 -14.99 -12.60
C VAL A 773 -30.04 -16.12 -12.25
N TRP A 774 -30.88 -16.50 -13.21
CA TRP A 774 -31.68 -17.73 -13.18
C TRP A 774 -30.86 -18.89 -13.73
N VAL A 775 -31.04 -20.07 -13.13
CA VAL A 775 -30.29 -21.29 -13.40
C VAL A 775 -31.24 -22.42 -13.76
N ARG A 776 -31.04 -23.05 -14.91
CA ARG A 776 -31.81 -24.23 -15.30
C ARG A 776 -31.19 -25.49 -14.70
N SER A 777 -31.92 -26.16 -13.82
CA SER A 777 -31.51 -27.42 -13.23
C SER A 777 -31.32 -28.49 -14.30
N LEU A 778 -30.17 -29.16 -14.28
CA LEU A 778 -29.85 -30.23 -15.21
C LEU A 778 -30.57 -31.55 -14.89
N GLN A 779 -31.06 -31.71 -13.65
CA GLN A 779 -31.80 -32.89 -13.20
C GLN A 779 -33.30 -32.77 -13.48
N SER A 780 -33.91 -31.60 -13.22
CA SER A 780 -35.36 -31.40 -13.35
C SER A 780 -35.77 -30.62 -14.61
N GLY A 781 -34.84 -29.94 -15.28
CA GLY A 781 -35.10 -29.10 -16.45
C GLY A 781 -35.80 -27.77 -16.16
N GLN A 782 -36.15 -27.50 -14.90
CA GLN A 782 -36.82 -26.26 -14.44
C GLN A 782 -35.80 -25.16 -14.11
N TRP A 783 -36.26 -23.90 -14.10
CA TRP A 783 -35.43 -22.74 -13.75
C TRP A 783 -35.56 -22.40 -12.26
N GLU A 784 -34.41 -22.31 -11.58
CA GLU A 784 -34.23 -22.06 -10.15
C GLU A 784 -33.39 -20.77 -9.95
N GLY A 785 -33.55 -20.06 -8.84
CA GLY A 785 -32.88 -18.79 -8.56
C GLY A 785 -33.81 -17.69 -8.06
N PRO A 786 -33.37 -16.41 -7.98
CA PRO A 786 -32.12 -15.86 -8.53
C PRO A 786 -30.89 -16.04 -7.64
N TYR A 787 -29.82 -16.58 -8.23
CA TYR A 787 -28.52 -16.80 -7.55
C TYR A 787 -27.49 -15.74 -7.94
N THR A 788 -26.54 -15.44 -7.05
CA THR A 788 -25.47 -14.46 -7.36
C THR A 788 -24.45 -15.10 -8.30
N LEU A 789 -24.23 -14.54 -9.48
CA LEU A 789 -23.22 -14.99 -10.42
C LEU A 789 -21.83 -14.67 -9.87
N ILE A 790 -21.09 -15.71 -9.51
CA ILE A 790 -19.71 -15.63 -9.01
C ILE A 790 -18.72 -15.51 -10.18
N THR A 791 -19.02 -16.13 -11.32
CA THR A 791 -18.21 -16.00 -12.56
C THR A 791 -18.91 -16.62 -13.77
N TRP A 792 -18.53 -16.24 -15.00
CA TRP A 792 -19.06 -16.80 -16.25
C TRP A 792 -17.99 -16.81 -17.36
N GLY A 793 -17.72 -17.99 -17.94
CA GLY A 793 -16.91 -18.17 -19.16
C GLY A 793 -17.60 -18.89 -20.33
N ARG A 794 -16.84 -19.23 -21.39
CA ARG A 794 -17.37 -19.90 -22.58
C ARG A 794 -17.77 -21.35 -22.28
N GLY A 795 -19.03 -21.55 -21.90
CA GLY A 795 -19.64 -22.87 -21.71
C GLY A 795 -20.07 -23.16 -20.28
N TYR A 796 -19.61 -22.38 -19.30
CA TYR A 796 -19.83 -22.59 -17.87
C TYR A 796 -20.10 -21.27 -17.14
N ALA A 797 -20.76 -21.32 -16.01
CA ALA A 797 -21.02 -20.21 -15.09
C ALA A 797 -21.06 -20.74 -13.66
N CYS A 798 -20.60 -19.96 -12.70
CA CYS A 798 -20.68 -20.27 -11.27
C CYS A 798 -21.68 -19.34 -10.61
N VAL A 799 -22.59 -19.89 -9.83
CA VAL A 799 -23.55 -19.11 -9.05
C VAL A 799 -23.46 -19.45 -7.57
N SER A 800 -23.64 -18.46 -6.70
CA SER A 800 -23.74 -18.63 -5.26
C SER A 800 -25.15 -19.08 -4.89
N THR A 801 -25.27 -20.31 -4.41
CA THR A 801 -26.51 -20.88 -3.87
C THR A 801 -26.41 -21.01 -2.35
N GLU A 802 -27.53 -21.29 -1.66
CA GLU A 802 -27.55 -21.49 -0.19
C GLU A 802 -26.70 -22.67 0.27
N GLN A 803 -26.40 -23.62 -0.63
CA GLN A 803 -25.51 -24.76 -0.38
C GLN A 803 -24.05 -24.49 -0.79
N GLY A 804 -23.73 -23.25 -1.19
CA GLY A 804 -22.41 -22.84 -1.68
C GLY A 804 -22.36 -22.57 -3.19
N PRO A 805 -21.16 -22.32 -3.74
CA PRO A 805 -20.95 -22.07 -5.17
C PRO A 805 -21.31 -23.30 -6.02
N ARG A 806 -22.15 -23.11 -7.03
CA ARG A 806 -22.62 -24.15 -7.96
C ARG A 806 -22.23 -23.80 -9.39
N TRP A 807 -21.44 -24.65 -10.01
CA TRP A 807 -21.06 -24.52 -11.42
C TRP A 807 -22.07 -25.20 -12.33
N ILE A 808 -22.43 -24.50 -13.40
CA ILE A 808 -23.51 -24.85 -14.32
C ILE A 808 -23.13 -24.48 -15.75
N PRO A 809 -23.62 -25.20 -16.77
CA PRO A 809 -23.37 -24.82 -18.15
C PRO A 809 -23.92 -23.41 -18.42
N ALA A 810 -23.14 -22.56 -19.08
CA ALA A 810 -23.52 -21.19 -19.44
C ALA A 810 -24.87 -21.11 -20.18
N ARG A 811 -25.19 -22.15 -20.97
CA ARG A 811 -26.48 -22.29 -21.69
C ARG A 811 -27.69 -22.46 -20.77
N CYS A 812 -27.45 -22.85 -19.53
CA CYS A 812 -28.44 -23.02 -18.47
C CYS A 812 -28.50 -21.79 -17.56
N VAL A 813 -27.88 -20.67 -17.95
CA VAL A 813 -27.88 -19.42 -17.17
C VAL A 813 -28.49 -18.31 -17.99
N ARG A 814 -29.38 -17.53 -17.37
CA ARG A 814 -29.89 -16.29 -17.98
C ARG A 814 -29.99 -15.17 -16.94
N PRO A 815 -29.84 -13.90 -17.35
CA PRO A 815 -29.99 -12.77 -16.44
C PRO A 815 -31.37 -12.76 -15.76
N ALA A 816 -31.43 -12.41 -14.47
CA ALA A 816 -32.68 -12.18 -13.78
C ALA A 816 -33.15 -10.73 -14.05
N LEU A 817 -34.21 -10.57 -14.84
CA LEU A 817 -34.94 -9.29 -14.97
C LEU A 817 -36.06 -9.27 -13.92
N GLU A 818 -36.17 -8.18 -13.15
CA GLU A 818 -37.33 -7.94 -12.30
C GLU A 818 -38.54 -7.61 -13.21
N LYS A 819 -39.63 -8.39 -13.09
CA LYS A 819 -40.87 -8.16 -13.83
C LYS A 819 -41.61 -6.95 -13.25
N ALA A 820 -41.98 -6.00 -14.10
CA ALA A 820 -43.04 -5.03 -13.79
C ALA A 820 -44.42 -5.72 -13.87
N ASN A 821 -45.29 -5.43 -12.90
CA ASN A 821 -46.64 -5.97 -12.76
C ASN A 821 -47.53 -5.77 -14.01
N GLN A 822 -48.19 -6.84 -14.46
CA GLN A 822 -49.49 -6.81 -15.14
C GLN A 822 -50.43 -7.76 -14.38
N LYS A 823 -51.53 -7.21 -13.84
CA LYS A 823 -52.63 -7.96 -13.22
C LYS A 823 -53.55 -8.54 -14.30
N ASP A 824 -54.20 -9.65 -13.93
CA ASP A 824 -55.10 -10.55 -14.65
C ASP A 824 -56.07 -9.96 -15.69
N THR A 825 -56.35 -10.76 -16.73
CA THR A 825 -57.71 -11.01 -17.25
C THR A 825 -57.82 -12.42 -17.88
N ASP A 826 -58.65 -13.24 -17.25
CA ASP A 826 -59.33 -14.52 -17.57
C ASP A 826 -59.25 -15.16 -18.97
N LYS A 827 -59.16 -16.51 -19.02
CA LYS A 827 -60.28 -17.45 -19.31
C LYS A 827 -59.83 -18.95 -19.39
N PRO A 828 -60.76 -19.94 -19.38
CA PRO A 828 -60.81 -21.01 -18.39
C PRO A 828 -60.25 -22.38 -18.85
N ALA A 829 -60.10 -23.27 -17.88
CA ALA A 829 -59.86 -24.70 -18.05
C ALA A 829 -61.03 -25.39 -18.78
N LEU A 830 -60.69 -26.22 -19.77
CA LEU A 830 -61.55 -27.28 -20.30
C LEU A 830 -60.98 -28.62 -19.82
N ALA A 831 -61.83 -29.35 -19.12
CA ALA A 831 -61.58 -30.64 -18.50
C ALA A 831 -61.33 -31.74 -19.54
N ASN A 832 -60.48 -32.70 -19.19
CA ASN A 832 -60.57 -34.05 -19.72
C ASN A 832 -61.52 -34.82 -18.80
N ASP A 833 -62.65 -35.23 -19.37
CA ASP A 833 -63.53 -36.24 -18.79
C ASP A 833 -63.76 -37.30 -19.87
N MET A 834 -63.17 -38.49 -19.69
CA MET A 834 -63.67 -39.72 -20.28
C MET A 834 -64.12 -40.57 -19.09
N GLY A 835 -65.43 -40.58 -18.87
CA GLY A 835 -66.08 -41.66 -18.15
C GLY A 835 -66.04 -42.94 -18.97
N THR A 836 -65.87 -44.06 -18.29
CA THR A 836 -66.47 -45.34 -18.69
C THR A 836 -67.08 -45.95 -17.44
N ALA A 837 -68.35 -46.32 -17.54
CA ALA A 837 -69.07 -47.08 -16.53
C ALA A 837 -69.09 -48.57 -16.92
N ASP A 838 -69.17 -49.39 -15.87
CA ASP A 838 -69.60 -50.80 -15.79
C ASP A 838 -68.69 -51.92 -16.36
N ALA A 839 -68.07 -52.69 -15.46
CA ALA A 839 -68.51 -54.06 -15.11
C ALA A 839 -67.50 -54.76 -14.14
N ASP A 840 -68.08 -55.35 -13.09
CA ASP A 840 -67.69 -56.55 -12.35
C ASP A 840 -66.35 -56.70 -11.58
N ASP A 841 -66.56 -56.93 -10.28
CA ASP A 841 -66.08 -58.06 -9.45
C ASP A 841 -65.06 -57.84 -8.32
N HIS A 842 -65.59 -58.15 -7.12
CA HIS A 842 -64.98 -58.78 -5.94
C HIS A 842 -63.93 -58.11 -5.02
N ASN A 843 -64.46 -57.71 -3.86
CA ASN A 843 -64.19 -58.23 -2.50
C ASN A 843 -63.18 -57.54 -1.54
N SER A 844 -63.76 -57.12 -0.39
CA SER A 844 -63.25 -57.18 1.00
C SER A 844 -61.99 -56.38 1.36
N SER A 845 -61.86 -55.69 2.49
CA SER A 845 -62.66 -55.56 3.71
C SER A 845 -62.03 -54.47 4.60
N GLU A 846 -62.89 -53.76 5.31
CA GLU A 846 -62.73 -52.99 6.56
C GLU A 846 -61.63 -53.48 7.56
N PRO A 847 -61.23 -52.69 8.60
CA PRO A 847 -62.10 -51.80 9.37
C PRO A 847 -61.56 -50.44 9.86
N HIS A 848 -62.53 -49.61 10.26
CA HIS A 848 -62.46 -48.49 11.19
C HIS A 848 -61.98 -48.90 12.59
N VAL A 849 -61.42 -47.96 13.37
CA VAL A 849 -62.05 -47.36 14.58
C VAL A 849 -61.12 -46.30 15.21
N ASN A 850 -61.76 -45.21 15.65
CA ASN A 850 -61.37 -44.15 16.58
C ASN A 850 -60.34 -44.51 17.67
N ASP A 851 -59.51 -43.55 18.11
CA ASP A 851 -59.82 -42.69 19.26
C ASP A 851 -58.70 -41.67 19.56
N SER A 852 -59.11 -40.41 19.77
CA SER A 852 -58.85 -39.52 20.91
C SER A 852 -57.53 -39.58 21.73
N LEU A 853 -56.99 -38.38 22.00
CA LEU A 853 -56.04 -37.96 23.07
C LEU A 853 -54.57 -38.39 22.82
N GLU A 854 -53.53 -37.55 22.84
CA GLU A 854 -53.19 -36.28 23.52
C GLU A 854 -52.41 -35.32 22.60
#